data_AF-A0A958AXZ6-F1
#
_entry.id   AF-A0A958AXZ6-F1
#
_cell.length_a   1.000
_cell.length_b   1.000
_cell.length_c   1.000
_cell.angle_alpha   90.00
_cell.angle_beta   90.00
_cell.angle_gamma   90.00
#
_symmetry.space_group_name_H-M   'P 1'
#
loop_
_entity.id
_entity.type
_entity.pdbx_description
1 polymer ?
#
loop_
_entity_poly.entity_id
_entity_poly.type
_entity_poly.pdbx_seq_one_letter_code
_entity_poly.pdbx_strand_id
1 'polypeptide(L)'
;MPTPRGAAASAVLNNKIYVMGGWTTQDSAVVEVYDPAADTWSTKTPMPTPRNNLAAAVLNGKIYAIGGWSGAANTNVVEVYDPTTNTWSSAAPLPAATLGLRATVVNGKIYAVGGWRPSGVTGDVVMYDPATNSWTSRSPMPTAREELAVVVVAGKIFALGGSSDSGALDTVEIYDPVANSWSAGVSLPVARQALAAANIDGKIYAVGGGDSNHLRFDPTPGAWQTLTPVPTSRWSPVAEAVAGKLYVIGGWADTGSPNANEAYTPPVAATPVVSVAAGFGASDIQSTLNAFVNQSHVIAAYRQHDDLWTFLLDCQALNNCPEIAIVPNPGLIKELAERGALREIDSVIPTFDTYYAAPWRRLGSVEGVLYGLPVNASSKSMVWYRPQSLTGVGATPPSDWGGLLNLADNFVAHGQTPFAIGAESGTASGWPLTDIFENILVHTAGPEVQRRLVNHTIAWTDPTIVTAMQRFTDIIGDDDYVAGGAAGILTTSFWDAIDMALGDPPSAGMYFGASWVQGLIDPALTPIDDYNYFQFPVINPAVGNPMTGGGDLATLMEDSSPAKALMQFLATPATGEVWVASSEGHISPNNGVSLDSYTNPIARAVAQQILTTSDFLFDLDDQLPSGLQTYFWEQLMYFVAHQDQISVVLQRMEERATELQGSPYPIFLPAVARSS
;
A
#
# COMPACT_ATOMS: atom_id res chain seq x y z
N MET A 1 28.07 -27.85 -23.78
CA MET A 1 28.47 -27.12 -25.00
C MET A 1 29.39 -27.99 -25.84
N PRO A 2 29.06 -28.25 -27.12
CA PRO A 2 29.83 -29.17 -27.98
C PRO A 2 31.26 -28.71 -28.29
N THR A 3 31.49 -27.39 -28.44
CA THR A 3 32.82 -26.83 -28.69
C THR A 3 33.33 -26.03 -27.47
N PRO A 4 34.17 -26.60 -26.57
CA PRO A 4 34.67 -25.92 -25.38
C PRO A 4 35.47 -24.65 -25.72
N ARG A 5 35.07 -23.49 -25.18
CA ARG A 5 35.68 -22.19 -25.45
C ARG A 5 35.38 -21.15 -24.36
N GLY A 6 36.28 -20.19 -24.20
CA GLY A 6 36.09 -18.99 -23.38
C GLY A 6 35.96 -17.73 -24.23
N ALA A 7 35.60 -16.60 -23.60
CA ALA A 7 35.48 -15.30 -24.27
C ALA A 7 34.53 -15.30 -25.49
N ALA A 8 33.51 -16.17 -25.46
CA ALA A 8 32.42 -16.18 -26.42
C ALA A 8 31.39 -15.09 -26.06
N ALA A 9 30.52 -14.76 -27.01
CA ALA A 9 29.33 -13.97 -26.74
C ALA A 9 28.09 -14.86 -26.67
N SER A 10 27.11 -14.44 -25.89
CA SER A 10 25.82 -15.12 -25.80
C SER A 10 24.65 -14.17 -25.98
N ALA A 11 23.52 -14.73 -26.39
CA ALA A 11 22.24 -14.04 -26.30
C ALA A 11 21.08 -15.03 -26.17
N VAL A 12 20.03 -14.63 -25.47
CA VAL A 12 18.77 -15.39 -25.36
C VAL A 12 17.77 -14.90 -26.39
N LEU A 13 17.25 -15.83 -27.19
CA LEU A 13 16.17 -15.56 -28.14
C LEU A 13 15.26 -16.78 -28.25
N ASN A 14 13.94 -16.54 -28.14
CA ASN A 14 12.92 -17.58 -28.17
C ASN A 14 13.19 -18.73 -27.17
N ASN A 15 13.57 -18.38 -25.93
CA ASN A 15 13.95 -19.30 -24.86
C ASN A 15 15.12 -20.23 -25.19
N LYS A 16 15.97 -19.87 -26.15
CA LYS A 16 17.20 -20.60 -26.49
C LYS A 16 18.42 -19.72 -26.28
N ILE A 17 19.53 -20.34 -25.88
CA ILE A 17 20.79 -19.66 -25.63
C ILE A 17 21.69 -19.86 -26.83
N TYR A 18 21.98 -18.78 -27.54
CA TYR A 18 22.93 -18.76 -28.65
C TYR A 18 24.30 -18.42 -28.10
N VAL A 19 25.32 -19.20 -28.41
CA VAL A 19 26.72 -18.96 -28.05
C VAL A 19 27.53 -18.86 -29.32
N MET A 20 28.20 -17.74 -29.54
CA MET A 20 28.89 -17.43 -30.79
C MET A 20 30.30 -16.90 -30.56
N GLY A 21 31.20 -17.31 -31.44
CA GLY A 21 32.62 -16.95 -31.35
C GLY A 21 33.29 -17.52 -30.11
N GLY A 22 34.32 -16.83 -29.65
CA GLY A 22 35.16 -17.23 -28.54
C GLY A 22 36.49 -17.82 -28.98
N TRP A 23 37.30 -18.17 -28.00
CA TRP A 23 38.64 -18.67 -28.19
C TRP A 23 38.73 -20.14 -27.81
N THR A 24 39.21 -20.95 -28.75
CA THR A 24 39.58 -22.35 -28.56
C THR A 24 41.11 -22.45 -28.47
N THR A 25 41.75 -22.87 -29.56
CA THR A 25 43.17 -22.65 -29.86
C THR A 25 43.37 -21.49 -30.82
N GLN A 26 42.29 -20.94 -31.37
CA GLN A 26 42.23 -19.81 -32.31
C GLN A 26 40.87 -19.11 -32.20
N ASP A 27 40.72 -17.99 -32.90
CA ASP A 27 39.43 -17.29 -33.06
C ASP A 27 38.39 -18.22 -33.69
N SER A 28 37.23 -18.34 -33.03
CA SER A 28 36.14 -19.20 -33.49
C SER A 28 35.08 -18.43 -34.27
N ALA A 29 34.52 -19.05 -35.30
CA ALA A 29 33.28 -18.61 -35.96
C ALA A 29 32.06 -19.45 -35.56
N VAL A 30 32.24 -20.44 -34.69
CA VAL A 30 31.19 -21.42 -34.35
C VAL A 30 30.02 -20.72 -33.65
N VAL A 31 28.80 -21.10 -34.08
CA VAL A 31 27.55 -20.69 -33.47
C VAL A 31 26.81 -21.94 -33.03
N GLU A 32 26.60 -22.07 -31.73
CA GLU A 32 25.92 -23.20 -31.12
C GLU A 32 24.74 -22.70 -30.30
N VAL A 33 23.63 -23.41 -30.37
CA VAL A 33 22.38 -23.04 -29.71
C VAL A 33 22.00 -24.15 -28.76
N TYR A 34 21.85 -23.78 -27.49
CA TYR A 34 21.31 -24.65 -26.45
C TYR A 34 19.81 -24.43 -26.32
N ASP A 35 19.06 -25.53 -26.34
CA ASP A 35 17.65 -25.57 -26.01
C ASP A 35 17.50 -26.10 -24.58
N PRO A 36 17.22 -25.24 -23.59
CA PRO A 36 17.11 -25.67 -22.20
C PRO A 36 15.91 -26.57 -21.92
N ALA A 37 14.87 -26.51 -22.75
CA ALA A 37 13.68 -27.35 -22.57
C ALA A 37 13.93 -28.79 -23.04
N ALA A 38 14.71 -28.95 -24.11
CA ALA A 38 15.09 -30.25 -24.64
C ALA A 38 16.44 -30.78 -24.09
N ASP A 39 17.20 -29.95 -23.38
CA ASP A 39 18.59 -30.21 -22.98
C ASP A 39 19.48 -30.66 -24.15
N THR A 40 19.35 -29.98 -25.29
CA THR A 40 20.08 -30.33 -26.51
C THR A 40 20.81 -29.14 -27.11
N TRP A 41 21.90 -29.46 -27.80
CA TRP A 41 22.71 -28.49 -28.54
C TRP A 41 22.52 -28.68 -30.05
N SER A 42 22.51 -27.58 -30.80
CA SER A 42 22.52 -27.60 -32.26
C SER A 42 23.52 -26.57 -32.81
N THR A 43 24.21 -26.92 -33.88
CA THR A 43 25.12 -26.00 -34.59
C THR A 43 24.34 -25.22 -35.65
N LYS A 44 24.67 -23.93 -35.81
CA LYS A 44 24.08 -23.02 -36.80
C LYS A 44 25.12 -22.52 -37.78
N THR A 45 24.70 -21.72 -38.77
CA THR A 45 25.61 -21.11 -39.74
C THR A 45 26.70 -20.32 -39.00
N PRO A 46 27.98 -20.61 -39.25
CA PRO A 46 29.09 -19.90 -38.61
C PRO A 46 29.06 -18.40 -38.87
N MET A 47 29.60 -17.61 -37.94
CA MET A 47 29.85 -16.18 -38.16
C MET A 47 30.75 -15.99 -39.39
N PRO A 48 30.53 -14.96 -40.21
CA PRO A 48 31.42 -14.68 -41.34
C PRO A 48 32.84 -14.33 -40.87
N THR A 49 32.96 -13.64 -39.74
CA THR A 49 34.26 -13.29 -39.14
C THR A 49 34.52 -14.08 -37.84
N PRO A 50 35.51 -14.99 -37.80
CA PRO A 50 35.93 -15.68 -36.57
C PRO A 50 36.47 -14.70 -35.53
N ARG A 51 35.95 -14.70 -34.30
CA ARG A 51 36.29 -13.69 -33.28
C ARG A 51 36.17 -14.21 -31.85
N ASN A 52 36.93 -13.63 -30.94
CA ASN A 52 36.76 -13.76 -29.50
C ASN A 52 36.54 -12.39 -28.83
N ASN A 53 36.21 -12.35 -27.54
CA ASN A 53 36.02 -11.11 -26.76
C ASN A 53 35.05 -10.11 -27.40
N LEU A 54 34.08 -10.62 -28.16
CA LEU A 54 32.98 -9.88 -28.77
C LEU A 54 31.79 -9.77 -27.81
N ALA A 55 30.86 -8.88 -28.13
CA ALA A 55 29.56 -8.80 -27.46
C ALA A 55 28.44 -9.33 -28.35
N ALA A 56 27.32 -9.73 -27.75
CA ALA A 56 26.09 -10.03 -28.48
C ALA A 56 24.87 -9.36 -27.83
N ALA A 57 23.88 -9.01 -28.65
CA ALA A 57 22.62 -8.44 -28.21
C ALA A 57 21.47 -8.84 -29.14
N VAL A 58 20.28 -9.04 -28.59
CA VAL A 58 19.08 -9.41 -29.35
C VAL A 58 18.20 -8.19 -29.56
N LEU A 59 17.95 -7.84 -30.82
CA LEU A 59 17.08 -6.73 -31.21
C LEU A 59 16.23 -7.15 -32.40
N ASN A 60 14.91 -6.90 -32.32
CA ASN A 60 13.95 -7.19 -33.39
C ASN A 60 14.03 -8.65 -33.90
N GLY A 61 14.20 -9.62 -32.99
CA GLY A 61 14.26 -11.04 -33.31
C GLY A 61 15.56 -11.50 -34.01
N LYS A 62 16.59 -10.66 -34.05
CA LYS A 62 17.91 -10.96 -34.63
C LYS A 62 19.00 -10.80 -33.58
N ILE A 63 20.14 -11.47 -33.78
CA ILE A 63 21.28 -11.41 -32.86
C ILE A 63 22.42 -10.63 -33.50
N TYR A 64 22.89 -9.58 -32.84
CA TYR A 64 23.97 -8.72 -33.31
C TYR A 64 25.27 -9.14 -32.62
N ALA A 65 26.24 -9.63 -33.38
CA ALA A 65 27.61 -9.90 -32.93
C ALA A 65 28.47 -8.66 -33.17
N ILE A 66 29.02 -8.09 -32.09
CA ILE A 66 29.54 -6.71 -32.07
C ILE A 66 31.00 -6.70 -31.60
N GLY A 67 31.89 -6.17 -32.43
CA GLY A 67 33.30 -5.95 -32.09
C GLY A 67 34.09 -7.24 -31.85
N GLY A 68 35.07 -7.17 -30.97
CA GLY A 68 35.92 -8.29 -30.55
C GLY A 68 37.35 -8.23 -31.12
N TRP A 69 38.04 -9.36 -31.03
CA TRP A 69 39.37 -9.59 -31.58
C TRP A 69 39.30 -10.60 -32.73
N SER A 70 39.98 -10.32 -33.83
CA SER A 70 40.09 -11.21 -35.00
C SER A 70 41.47 -11.08 -35.63
N GLY A 71 42.15 -12.19 -35.93
CA GLY A 71 43.32 -12.17 -36.82
C GLY A 71 44.44 -11.23 -36.37
N ALA A 72 44.65 -11.12 -35.05
CA ALA A 72 45.65 -10.29 -34.36
C ALA A 72 45.33 -8.80 -34.15
N ALA A 73 44.08 -8.35 -34.34
CA ALA A 73 43.68 -6.98 -34.01
C ALA A 73 42.24 -6.89 -33.48
N ASN A 74 41.95 -5.79 -32.79
CA ASN A 74 40.58 -5.39 -32.46
C ASN A 74 39.81 -5.13 -33.75
N THR A 75 38.52 -5.40 -33.74
CA THR A 75 37.65 -5.13 -34.89
C THR A 75 36.45 -4.26 -34.51
N ASN A 76 35.93 -3.54 -35.49
CA ASN A 76 34.68 -2.77 -35.39
C ASN A 76 33.51 -3.45 -36.12
N VAL A 77 33.71 -4.66 -36.63
CA VAL A 77 32.71 -5.39 -37.41
C VAL A 77 31.46 -5.68 -36.58
N VAL A 78 30.29 -5.44 -37.17
CA VAL A 78 28.98 -5.80 -36.61
C VAL A 78 28.25 -6.69 -37.60
N GLU A 79 27.97 -7.91 -37.19
CA GLU A 79 27.30 -8.92 -38.00
C GLU A 79 25.98 -9.33 -37.33
N VAL A 80 24.94 -9.51 -38.13
CA VAL A 80 23.57 -9.76 -37.67
C VAL A 80 23.14 -11.14 -38.13
N TYR A 81 22.84 -12.00 -37.17
CA TYR A 81 22.32 -13.34 -37.41
C TYR A 81 20.80 -13.33 -37.39
N ASP A 82 20.20 -13.85 -38.45
CA ASP A 82 18.79 -14.14 -38.53
C ASP A 82 18.53 -15.62 -38.23
N PRO A 83 17.92 -15.95 -37.07
CA PRO A 83 17.66 -17.34 -36.71
C PRO A 83 16.56 -17.99 -37.56
N THR A 84 15.72 -17.21 -38.24
CA THR A 84 14.61 -17.73 -39.06
C THR A 84 15.12 -18.27 -40.39
N THR A 85 16.06 -17.57 -41.01
CA THR A 85 16.69 -17.95 -42.28
C THR A 85 18.03 -18.67 -42.08
N ASN A 86 18.58 -18.67 -40.86
CA ASN A 86 19.90 -19.20 -40.54
C ASN A 86 21.01 -18.57 -41.41
N THR A 87 20.93 -17.25 -41.60
CA THR A 87 21.87 -16.46 -42.43
C THR A 87 22.41 -15.26 -41.68
N TRP A 88 23.53 -14.72 -42.18
CA TRP A 88 24.20 -13.54 -41.66
C TRP A 88 24.08 -12.35 -42.62
N SER A 89 24.01 -11.15 -42.07
CA SER A 89 24.15 -9.87 -42.77
C SER A 89 25.06 -8.93 -41.99
N SER A 90 25.43 -7.78 -42.56
CA SER A 90 26.21 -6.75 -41.85
C SER A 90 25.31 -5.60 -41.39
N ALA A 91 25.65 -5.00 -40.25
CA ALA A 91 25.13 -3.71 -39.81
C ALA A 91 26.25 -2.65 -39.83
N ALA A 92 25.91 -1.40 -39.51
CA ALA A 92 26.92 -0.35 -39.40
C ALA A 92 28.03 -0.74 -38.41
N PRO A 93 29.31 -0.57 -38.78
CA PRO A 93 30.42 -0.91 -37.91
C PRO A 93 30.45 0.01 -36.69
N LEU A 94 31.05 -0.48 -35.60
CA LEU A 94 31.34 0.36 -34.43
C LEU A 94 32.18 1.58 -34.85
N PRO A 95 32.01 2.74 -34.18
CA PRO A 95 32.84 3.92 -34.44
C PRO A 95 34.34 3.69 -34.23
N ALA A 96 34.71 2.73 -33.36
CA ALA A 96 36.09 2.35 -33.09
C ALA A 96 36.20 0.83 -32.86
N ALA A 97 37.32 0.25 -33.32
CA ALA A 97 37.61 -1.17 -33.12
C ALA A 97 37.86 -1.47 -31.63
N THR A 98 37.03 -2.34 -31.05
CA THR A 98 36.95 -2.53 -29.60
C THR A 98 36.75 -4.01 -29.27
N LEU A 99 37.53 -4.56 -28.33
CA LEU A 99 37.34 -5.91 -27.75
C LEU A 99 36.96 -5.80 -26.28
N GLY A 100 36.48 -6.88 -25.67
CA GLY A 100 36.21 -6.94 -24.22
C GLY A 100 35.01 -6.11 -23.77
N LEU A 101 34.29 -5.51 -24.71
CA LEU A 101 33.06 -4.77 -24.47
C LEU A 101 31.87 -5.69 -24.14
N ARG A 102 30.77 -5.09 -23.70
CA ARG A 102 29.47 -5.76 -23.57
C ARG A 102 28.37 -4.97 -24.26
N ALA A 103 27.32 -5.67 -24.67
CA ALA A 103 26.18 -5.07 -25.34
C ALA A 103 24.87 -5.48 -24.66
N THR A 104 23.90 -4.58 -24.62
CA THR A 104 22.55 -4.87 -24.13
C THR A 104 21.52 -4.03 -24.88
N VAL A 105 20.23 -4.35 -24.72
CA VAL A 105 19.13 -3.65 -25.36
C VAL A 105 18.26 -2.95 -24.34
N VAL A 106 18.03 -1.66 -24.55
CA VAL A 106 17.04 -0.86 -23.80
C VAL A 106 16.27 0.01 -24.79
N ASN A 107 14.95 0.10 -24.62
CA ASN A 107 14.06 0.93 -25.44
C ASN A 107 14.25 0.73 -26.96
N GLY A 108 14.44 -0.52 -27.39
CA GLY A 108 14.59 -0.88 -28.81
C GLY A 108 15.90 -0.43 -29.46
N LYS A 109 16.93 -0.11 -28.66
CA LYS A 109 18.27 0.28 -29.12
C LYS A 109 19.33 -0.60 -28.46
N ILE A 110 20.42 -0.88 -29.18
CA ILE A 110 21.58 -1.60 -28.61
C ILE A 110 22.55 -0.58 -28.01
N TYR A 111 23.00 -0.82 -26.79
CA TYR A 111 24.07 -0.07 -26.14
C TYR A 111 25.29 -0.95 -26.04
N ALA A 112 26.41 -0.52 -26.62
CA ALA A 112 27.72 -1.12 -26.43
C ALA A 112 28.52 -0.29 -25.42
N VAL A 113 29.05 -0.95 -24.39
CA VAL A 113 29.59 -0.32 -23.18
C VAL A 113 31.02 -0.82 -22.94
N GLY A 114 31.94 0.14 -22.78
CA GLY A 114 33.32 -0.10 -22.37
C GLY A 114 34.14 -0.91 -23.37
N GLY A 115 35.14 -1.61 -22.86
CA GLY A 115 36.07 -2.45 -23.62
C GLY A 115 37.47 -1.84 -23.75
N TRP A 116 38.27 -2.45 -24.62
CA TRP A 116 39.64 -2.06 -24.88
C TRP A 116 39.85 -1.74 -26.36
N ARG A 117 40.53 -0.64 -26.60
CA ARG A 117 40.91 -0.13 -27.93
C ARG A 117 42.44 -0.13 -28.03
N PRO A 118 43.01 0.05 -29.23
CA PRO A 118 44.45 0.25 -29.37
C PRO A 118 45.01 1.40 -28.51
N SER A 119 44.17 2.36 -28.12
CA SER A 119 44.52 3.48 -27.22
C SER A 119 44.41 3.17 -25.72
N GLY A 120 43.99 1.97 -25.34
CA GLY A 120 43.76 1.56 -23.94
C GLY A 120 42.30 1.24 -23.62
N VAL A 121 42.06 0.97 -22.34
CA VAL A 121 40.73 0.73 -21.77
C VAL A 121 39.85 1.98 -21.92
N THR A 122 38.57 1.81 -22.24
CA THR A 122 37.64 2.93 -22.48
C THR A 122 36.37 2.84 -21.63
N GLY A 123 35.82 4.00 -21.26
CA GLY A 123 34.49 4.14 -20.67
C GLY A 123 33.41 4.45 -21.70
N ASP A 124 33.71 4.43 -22.99
CA ASP A 124 32.79 4.86 -24.03
C ASP A 124 31.50 4.03 -24.05
N VAL A 125 30.39 4.74 -24.30
CA VAL A 125 29.08 4.14 -24.54
C VAL A 125 28.61 4.61 -25.90
N VAL A 126 28.27 3.66 -26.78
CA VAL A 126 27.69 3.95 -28.09
C VAL A 126 26.36 3.23 -28.23
N MET A 127 25.36 3.94 -28.75
CA MET A 127 24.00 3.45 -28.95
C MET A 127 23.73 3.27 -30.44
N TYR A 128 23.33 2.06 -30.83
CA TYR A 128 22.93 1.72 -32.18
C TYR A 128 21.43 1.87 -32.37
N ASP A 129 21.08 2.63 -33.41
CA ASP A 129 19.71 2.79 -33.86
C ASP A 129 19.46 1.91 -35.10
N PRO A 130 18.58 0.87 -35.00
CA PRO A 130 18.27 0.02 -36.14
C PRO A 130 17.51 0.75 -37.26
N ALA A 131 16.81 1.85 -36.95
CA ALA A 131 16.01 2.59 -37.93
C ALA A 131 16.89 3.39 -38.89
N THR A 132 18.02 3.91 -38.40
CA THR A 132 18.98 4.68 -39.20
C THR A 132 20.23 3.89 -39.54
N ASN A 133 20.39 2.67 -39.01
CA ASN A 133 21.59 1.85 -39.12
C ASN A 133 22.85 2.67 -38.77
N SER A 134 22.85 3.30 -37.59
CA SER A 134 23.94 4.18 -37.18
C SER A 134 24.19 4.13 -35.68
N TRP A 135 25.42 4.48 -35.27
CA TRP A 135 25.84 4.56 -33.88
C TRP A 135 25.93 6.01 -33.43
N THR A 136 25.46 6.30 -32.22
CA THR A 136 25.56 7.63 -31.58
C THR A 136 26.29 7.50 -30.25
N SER A 137 27.24 8.39 -29.98
CA SER A 137 27.90 8.46 -28.67
C SER A 137 26.93 8.86 -27.56
N ARG A 138 27.09 8.25 -26.40
CA ARG A 138 26.34 8.55 -25.17
C ARG A 138 27.32 8.98 -24.08
N SER A 139 26.79 9.39 -22.92
CA SER A 139 27.62 9.77 -21.79
C SER A 139 28.55 8.61 -21.41
N PRO A 140 29.88 8.83 -21.38
CA PRO A 140 30.82 7.78 -21.05
C PRO A 140 30.68 7.38 -19.59
N MET A 141 30.94 6.10 -19.34
CA MET A 141 31.05 5.51 -18.02
C MET A 141 32.18 6.19 -17.22
N PRO A 142 31.94 6.60 -15.95
CA PRO A 142 32.96 7.31 -15.17
C PRO A 142 34.23 6.49 -14.96
N THR A 143 34.08 5.17 -14.78
CA THR A 143 35.21 4.25 -14.65
C THR A 143 35.41 3.46 -15.96
N ALA A 144 36.47 3.78 -16.71
CA ALA A 144 36.86 3.03 -17.91
C ALA A 144 37.24 1.59 -17.56
N ARG A 145 36.67 0.62 -18.28
CA ARG A 145 36.89 -0.81 -18.03
C ARG A 145 36.64 -1.71 -19.24
N GLU A 146 37.32 -2.85 -19.29
CA GLU A 146 37.02 -3.97 -20.18
C GLU A 146 36.62 -5.23 -19.38
N GLU A 147 36.20 -6.29 -20.09
CA GLU A 147 35.82 -7.58 -19.51
C GLU A 147 34.77 -7.51 -18.38
N LEU A 148 33.98 -6.43 -18.38
CA LEU A 148 32.86 -6.19 -17.49
C LEU A 148 31.68 -7.13 -17.77
N ALA A 149 30.71 -7.14 -16.87
CA ALA A 149 29.37 -7.63 -17.15
C ALA A 149 28.38 -6.46 -17.24
N VAL A 150 27.39 -6.60 -18.13
CA VAL A 150 26.33 -5.60 -18.30
C VAL A 150 24.98 -6.29 -18.24
N VAL A 151 24.07 -5.76 -17.42
CA VAL A 151 22.72 -6.30 -17.23
C VAL A 151 21.70 -5.17 -17.18
N VAL A 152 20.48 -5.42 -17.65
CA VAL A 152 19.38 -4.45 -17.57
C VAL A 152 18.47 -4.82 -16.41
N VAL A 153 18.21 -3.87 -15.51
CA VAL A 153 17.24 -4.00 -14.41
C VAL A 153 16.39 -2.74 -14.39
N ALA A 154 15.06 -2.89 -14.39
CA ALA A 154 14.11 -1.78 -14.37
C ALA A 154 14.42 -0.66 -15.41
N GLY A 155 14.82 -1.06 -16.62
CA GLY A 155 15.14 -0.12 -17.71
C GLY A 155 16.49 0.60 -17.61
N LYS A 156 17.30 0.32 -16.58
CA LYS A 156 18.65 0.89 -16.40
C LYS A 156 19.73 -0.14 -16.71
N ILE A 157 20.88 0.33 -17.18
CA ILE A 157 22.03 -0.50 -17.54
C ILE A 157 23.02 -0.51 -16.38
N PHE A 158 23.26 -1.69 -15.80
CA PHE A 158 24.23 -1.88 -14.72
C PHE A 158 25.53 -2.40 -15.34
N ALA A 159 26.63 -1.67 -15.14
CA ALA A 159 27.98 -2.08 -15.48
C ALA A 159 28.67 -2.60 -14.21
N LEU A 160 29.08 -3.86 -14.22
CA LEU A 160 29.56 -4.61 -13.06
C LEU A 160 31.01 -5.03 -13.26
N GLY A 161 31.86 -4.75 -12.28
CA GLY A 161 33.25 -5.23 -12.24
C GLY A 161 34.04 -4.84 -13.50
N GLY A 162 34.83 -5.78 -14.03
CA GLY A 162 35.73 -5.59 -15.16
C GLY A 162 37.16 -5.28 -14.72
N SER A 163 38.00 -4.89 -15.67
CA SER A 163 39.39 -4.48 -15.43
C SER A 163 39.67 -3.10 -15.99
N SER A 164 40.41 -2.30 -15.23
CA SER A 164 41.04 -1.05 -15.69
C SER A 164 42.55 -1.25 -15.84
N ASP A 165 43.26 -0.20 -16.26
CA ASP A 165 44.72 -0.18 -16.29
C ASP A 165 45.36 -0.43 -14.90
N SER A 166 44.60 -0.28 -13.80
CA SER A 166 45.04 -0.53 -12.43
C SER A 166 44.66 -1.91 -11.89
N GLY A 167 43.95 -2.74 -12.67
CA GLY A 167 43.56 -4.10 -12.29
C GLY A 167 42.03 -4.32 -12.22
N ALA A 168 41.63 -5.43 -11.61
CA ALA A 168 40.22 -5.81 -11.48
C ALA A 168 39.45 -4.80 -10.60
N LEU A 169 38.16 -4.60 -10.93
CA LEU A 169 37.27 -3.64 -10.29
C LEU A 169 36.14 -4.36 -9.53
N ASP A 170 35.73 -3.78 -8.41
CA ASP A 170 34.50 -4.10 -7.70
C ASP A 170 33.37 -3.10 -8.02
N THR A 171 33.71 -1.98 -8.66
CA THR A 171 32.80 -0.86 -8.94
C THR A 171 31.58 -1.28 -9.74
N VAL A 172 30.40 -0.87 -9.29
CA VAL A 172 29.15 -0.94 -10.03
C VAL A 172 28.70 0.47 -10.40
N GLU A 173 28.42 0.70 -11.69
CA GLU A 173 27.90 1.97 -12.19
C GLU A 173 26.60 1.73 -12.95
N ILE A 174 25.62 2.62 -12.76
CA ILE A 174 24.27 2.48 -13.30
C ILE A 174 24.01 3.63 -14.27
N TYR A 175 23.80 3.28 -15.53
CA TYR A 175 23.46 4.22 -16.59
C TYR A 175 21.95 4.30 -16.78
N ASP A 176 21.43 5.52 -16.78
CA ASP A 176 20.06 5.85 -17.14
C ASP A 176 20.00 6.27 -18.61
N PRO A 177 19.40 5.45 -19.51
CA PRO A 177 19.35 5.77 -20.93
C PRO A 177 18.48 6.98 -21.27
N VAL A 178 17.47 7.29 -20.43
CA VAL A 178 16.56 8.43 -20.61
C VAL A 178 17.29 9.71 -20.23
N ALA A 179 17.89 9.74 -19.03
CA ALA A 179 18.63 10.89 -18.55
C ALA A 179 20.02 11.05 -19.19
N ASN A 180 20.53 10.03 -19.89
CA ASN A 180 21.88 9.99 -20.44
C ASN A 180 22.95 10.29 -19.37
N SER A 181 22.84 9.68 -18.20
CA SER A 181 23.73 9.95 -17.08
C SER A 181 24.03 8.68 -16.27
N TRP A 182 25.13 8.74 -15.53
CA TRP A 182 25.60 7.65 -14.68
C TRP A 182 25.42 7.98 -13.21
N SER A 183 25.18 6.95 -12.42
CA SER A 183 25.13 6.99 -10.96
C SER A 183 25.92 5.83 -10.37
N ALA A 184 26.40 5.97 -9.15
CA ALA A 184 27.08 4.89 -8.44
C ALA A 184 26.06 3.82 -8.00
N GLY A 185 26.41 2.55 -8.18
CA GLY A 185 25.71 1.42 -7.57
C GLY A 185 26.47 0.87 -6.37
N VAL A 186 25.91 -0.17 -5.75
CA VAL A 186 26.56 -0.88 -4.64
C VAL A 186 27.69 -1.76 -5.21
N SER A 187 28.93 -1.52 -4.77
CA SER A 187 30.11 -2.28 -5.20
C SER A 187 29.96 -3.78 -4.93
N LEU A 188 30.56 -4.59 -5.81
CA LEU A 188 30.72 -6.02 -5.59
C LEU A 188 31.52 -6.26 -4.28
N PRO A 189 31.26 -7.34 -3.54
CA PRO A 189 32.04 -7.65 -2.32
C PRO A 189 33.54 -7.89 -2.58
N VAL A 190 33.89 -8.31 -3.79
CA VAL A 190 35.26 -8.57 -4.24
C VAL A 190 35.39 -8.10 -5.68
N ALA A 191 36.54 -7.51 -6.01
CA ALA A 191 36.86 -7.10 -7.38
C ALA A 191 36.92 -8.30 -8.33
N ARG A 192 36.27 -8.18 -9.50
CA ARG A 192 36.12 -9.27 -10.47
C ARG A 192 36.26 -8.74 -11.89
N GLN A 193 37.09 -9.38 -12.70
CA GLN A 193 37.18 -9.16 -14.15
C GLN A 193 36.76 -10.44 -14.88
N ALA A 194 36.47 -10.38 -16.18
CA ALA A 194 36.07 -11.55 -16.97
C ALA A 194 34.86 -12.32 -16.40
N LEU A 195 33.95 -11.60 -15.74
CA LEU A 195 32.72 -12.12 -15.17
C LEU A 195 31.57 -12.10 -16.18
N ALA A 196 30.50 -12.82 -15.85
CA ALA A 196 29.23 -12.77 -16.55
C ALA A 196 28.10 -12.44 -15.56
N ALA A 197 27.00 -11.87 -16.06
CA ALA A 197 25.83 -11.60 -15.24
C ALA A 197 24.53 -11.75 -16.03
N ALA A 198 23.45 -12.11 -15.34
CA ALA A 198 22.10 -12.15 -15.89
C ALA A 198 21.07 -11.60 -14.92
N ASN A 199 19.93 -11.15 -15.45
CA ASN A 199 18.76 -10.73 -14.68
C ASN A 199 17.80 -11.92 -14.53
N ILE A 200 17.38 -12.22 -13.29
CA ILE A 200 16.25 -13.12 -13.02
C ILE A 200 15.34 -12.40 -12.02
N ASP A 201 14.09 -12.15 -12.42
CA ASP A 201 13.03 -11.53 -11.61
C ASP A 201 13.48 -10.24 -10.92
N GLY A 202 14.16 -9.36 -11.68
CA GLY A 202 14.64 -8.07 -11.19
C GLY A 202 15.92 -8.14 -10.36
N LYS A 203 16.46 -9.33 -10.09
CA LYS A 203 17.70 -9.53 -9.33
C LYS A 203 18.86 -9.80 -10.28
N ILE A 204 20.05 -9.32 -9.92
CA ILE A 204 21.27 -9.51 -10.72
C ILE A 204 22.03 -10.70 -10.15
N TYR A 205 22.37 -11.66 -11.00
CA TYR A 205 23.25 -12.78 -10.65
C TYR A 205 24.58 -12.59 -11.36
N ALA A 206 25.67 -12.41 -10.61
CA ALA A 206 27.02 -12.26 -11.13
C ALA A 206 27.86 -13.51 -10.82
N VAL A 207 28.54 -14.03 -11.85
CA VAL A 207 29.21 -15.34 -11.82
C VAL A 207 30.56 -15.31 -12.54
N GLY A 208 31.48 -16.16 -12.10
CA GLY A 208 32.83 -16.27 -12.66
C GLY A 208 33.75 -15.10 -12.31
N GLY A 209 34.85 -14.99 -13.06
CA GLY A 209 35.85 -13.94 -12.93
C GLY A 209 36.94 -14.20 -11.89
N GLY A 210 37.32 -15.47 -11.71
CA GLY A 210 38.42 -15.87 -10.81
C GLY A 210 38.02 -16.13 -9.36
N ASP A 211 36.76 -15.92 -8.99
CA ASP A 211 36.18 -16.26 -7.68
C ASP A 211 35.13 -17.37 -7.86
N SER A 212 35.16 -18.38 -6.98
CA SER A 212 34.17 -19.47 -6.95
C SER A 212 32.80 -19.02 -6.46
N ASN A 213 32.72 -17.89 -5.75
CA ASN A 213 31.47 -17.41 -5.18
C ASN A 213 30.53 -16.84 -6.24
N HIS A 214 29.27 -17.25 -6.18
CA HIS A 214 28.17 -16.65 -6.90
C HIS A 214 27.59 -15.48 -6.12
N LEU A 215 27.24 -14.40 -6.81
CA LEU A 215 26.68 -13.21 -6.17
C LEU A 215 25.27 -12.95 -6.68
N ARG A 216 24.37 -12.59 -5.76
CA ARG A 216 23.05 -12.05 -6.08
C ARG A 216 22.91 -10.65 -5.51
N PHE A 217 22.59 -9.68 -6.36
CA PHE A 217 22.16 -8.37 -5.91
C PHE A 217 20.64 -8.32 -5.89
N ASP A 218 20.08 -7.91 -4.75
CA ASP A 218 18.68 -7.53 -4.63
C ASP A 218 18.57 -6.01 -4.63
N PRO A 219 17.97 -5.37 -5.66
CA PRO A 219 17.80 -3.91 -5.70
C PRO A 219 17.05 -3.35 -4.49
N THR A 220 16.23 -4.17 -3.83
CA THR A 220 15.52 -3.83 -2.60
C THR A 220 15.70 -4.99 -1.62
N PRO A 221 16.63 -4.91 -0.65
CA PRO A 221 17.08 -3.70 0.05
C PRO A 221 18.34 -3.01 -0.50
N GLY A 222 18.89 -3.43 -1.65
CA GLY A 222 20.12 -2.86 -2.21
C GLY A 222 21.38 -3.52 -1.67
N ALA A 223 21.41 -4.86 -1.62
CA ALA A 223 22.53 -5.61 -1.04
C ALA A 223 22.99 -6.78 -1.90
N TRP A 224 24.30 -7.02 -1.91
CA TRP A 224 24.90 -8.23 -2.47
C TRP A 224 24.88 -9.37 -1.46
N GLN A 225 24.51 -10.56 -1.93
CA GLN A 225 24.52 -11.79 -1.16
C GLN A 225 25.40 -12.82 -1.86
N THR A 226 26.23 -13.49 -1.08
CA THR A 226 27.00 -14.64 -1.55
C THR A 226 26.11 -15.87 -1.56
N LEU A 227 25.96 -16.48 -2.73
CA LEU A 227 25.26 -17.73 -2.94
C LEU A 227 26.23 -18.90 -2.88
N THR A 228 25.69 -20.12 -2.79
CA THR A 228 26.47 -21.34 -2.95
C THR A 228 27.32 -21.28 -4.23
N PRO A 229 28.63 -21.54 -4.16
CA PRO A 229 29.53 -21.56 -5.31
C PRO A 229 29.01 -22.44 -6.44
N VAL A 230 29.30 -22.06 -7.68
CA VAL A 230 29.23 -23.03 -8.79
C VAL A 230 30.29 -24.11 -8.61
N PRO A 231 30.01 -25.34 -9.06
CA PRO A 231 30.98 -26.44 -9.03
C PRO A 231 32.33 -26.12 -9.68
N THR A 232 32.35 -25.26 -10.70
CA THR A 232 33.57 -24.91 -11.44
C THR A 232 33.81 -23.40 -11.42
N SER A 233 34.96 -22.96 -10.90
CA SER A 233 35.42 -21.58 -11.09
C SER A 233 35.87 -21.36 -12.54
N ARG A 234 35.45 -20.24 -13.15
CA ARG A 234 35.66 -19.99 -14.58
C ARG A 234 35.96 -18.52 -14.88
N TRP A 235 36.88 -18.30 -15.80
CA TRP A 235 37.17 -17.01 -16.43
C TRP A 235 36.46 -16.89 -17.77
N SER A 236 35.90 -15.72 -18.07
CA SER A 236 35.17 -15.42 -19.30
C SER A 236 34.08 -16.44 -19.68
N PRO A 237 33.23 -16.91 -18.72
CA PRO A 237 32.04 -17.64 -19.08
C PRO A 237 31.01 -16.70 -19.73
N VAL A 238 29.94 -17.27 -20.26
CA VAL A 238 28.69 -16.54 -20.53
C VAL A 238 27.63 -16.96 -19.52
N ALA A 239 26.74 -16.03 -19.16
CA ALA A 239 25.64 -16.28 -18.22
C ALA A 239 24.33 -15.74 -18.80
N GLU A 240 23.31 -16.59 -18.86
CA GLU A 240 22.03 -16.26 -19.48
C GLU A 240 20.86 -16.77 -18.63
N ALA A 241 19.77 -16.00 -18.58
CA ALA A 241 18.56 -16.37 -17.87
C ALA A 241 17.50 -16.93 -18.83
N VAL A 242 17.02 -18.15 -18.57
CA VAL A 242 15.90 -18.75 -19.32
C VAL A 242 14.96 -19.45 -18.35
N ALA A 243 13.67 -19.14 -18.42
CA ALA A 243 12.63 -19.77 -17.61
C ALA A 243 12.95 -19.79 -16.10
N GLY A 244 13.40 -18.66 -15.55
CA GLY A 244 13.73 -18.51 -14.13
C GLY A 244 15.04 -19.19 -13.68
N LYS A 245 15.81 -19.79 -14.61
CA LYS A 245 17.09 -20.43 -14.32
C LYS A 245 18.25 -19.64 -14.91
N LEU A 246 19.36 -19.62 -14.18
CA LEU A 246 20.64 -19.10 -14.65
C LEU A 246 21.42 -20.23 -15.32
N TYR A 247 21.89 -20.01 -16.54
CA TYR A 247 22.77 -20.93 -17.27
C TYR A 247 24.15 -20.31 -17.41
N VAL A 248 25.18 -21.02 -16.95
CA VAL A 248 26.59 -20.64 -17.09
C VAL A 248 27.27 -21.57 -18.08
N ILE A 249 27.81 -21.01 -19.16
CA ILE A 249 28.30 -21.77 -20.30
C ILE A 249 29.72 -21.34 -20.69
N GLY A 250 30.57 -22.30 -21.05
CA GLY A 250 31.93 -22.03 -21.53
C GLY A 250 32.84 -21.43 -20.45
N GLY A 251 33.84 -20.68 -20.88
CA GLY A 251 34.87 -20.10 -20.02
C GLY A 251 36.10 -21.00 -19.86
N TRP A 252 37.11 -20.49 -19.16
CA TRP A 252 38.35 -21.20 -18.84
C TRP A 252 38.39 -21.55 -17.36
N ALA A 253 38.60 -22.82 -17.05
CA ALA A 253 38.87 -23.31 -15.71
C ALA A 253 40.31 -23.83 -15.63
N ASP A 254 40.84 -24.01 -14.41
CA ASP A 254 42.18 -24.57 -14.18
C ASP A 254 42.35 -25.98 -14.78
N THR A 255 41.24 -26.70 -14.95
CA THR A 255 41.18 -28.03 -15.59
C THR A 255 40.98 -27.98 -17.11
N GLY A 256 41.06 -26.80 -17.72
CA GLY A 256 40.77 -26.55 -19.14
C GLY A 256 39.33 -26.09 -19.40
N SER A 257 39.04 -25.72 -20.65
CA SER A 257 37.72 -25.22 -21.06
C SER A 257 36.64 -26.29 -20.85
N PRO A 258 35.59 -26.02 -20.06
CA PRO A 258 34.57 -27.01 -19.75
C PRO A 258 33.68 -27.32 -20.95
N ASN A 259 33.31 -28.60 -21.11
CA ASN A 259 32.32 -29.05 -22.10
C ASN A 259 30.89 -29.13 -21.53
N ALA A 260 30.72 -28.96 -20.22
CA ALA A 260 29.43 -28.92 -19.54
C ALA A 260 28.97 -27.47 -19.28
N ASN A 261 27.68 -27.22 -19.54
CA ASN A 261 26.97 -26.03 -19.04
C ASN A 261 26.39 -26.33 -17.65
N GLU A 262 26.40 -25.34 -16.79
CA GLU A 262 25.86 -25.43 -15.43
C GLU A 262 24.55 -24.63 -15.36
N ALA A 263 23.56 -25.17 -14.67
CA ALA A 263 22.27 -24.52 -14.48
C ALA A 263 22.02 -24.33 -12.99
N TYR A 264 21.68 -23.10 -12.59
CA TYR A 264 21.30 -22.75 -11.23
C TYR A 264 19.85 -22.31 -11.23
N THR A 265 19.02 -22.98 -10.42
CA THR A 265 17.66 -22.56 -10.14
C THR A 265 17.70 -21.74 -8.85
N PRO A 266 17.46 -20.42 -8.89
CA PRO A 266 17.34 -19.65 -7.66
C PRO A 266 16.26 -20.24 -6.76
N PRO A 267 16.43 -20.25 -5.43
CA PRO A 267 15.34 -20.53 -4.52
C PRO A 267 14.19 -19.58 -4.84
N VAL A 268 12.98 -20.12 -5.04
CA VAL A 268 11.78 -19.30 -5.18
C VAL A 268 11.64 -18.51 -3.88
N ALA A 269 11.77 -17.19 -3.94
CA ALA A 269 11.48 -16.35 -2.79
C ALA A 269 10.00 -16.57 -2.46
N ALA A 270 9.69 -16.95 -1.22
CA ALA A 270 8.30 -16.95 -0.77
C ALA A 270 7.74 -15.56 -1.01
N THR A 271 6.55 -15.48 -1.64
CA THR A 271 5.88 -14.20 -1.82
C THR A 271 5.72 -13.58 -0.43
N PRO A 272 6.26 -12.38 -0.18
CA PRO A 272 6.15 -11.74 1.13
C PRO A 272 4.67 -11.62 1.49
N VAL A 273 4.35 -11.90 2.75
CA VAL A 273 2.98 -11.80 3.28
C VAL A 273 2.96 -10.70 4.34
N VAL A 274 1.93 -9.87 4.32
CA VAL A 274 1.57 -8.96 5.41
C VAL A 274 0.23 -9.39 5.98
N SER A 275 0.15 -9.59 7.30
CA SER A 275 -1.08 -9.91 8.00
C SER A 275 -1.84 -8.65 8.43
N VAL A 276 -3.14 -8.61 8.16
CA VAL A 276 -4.01 -7.46 8.43
C VAL A 276 -5.23 -7.92 9.20
N ALA A 277 -5.58 -7.24 10.30
CA ALA A 277 -6.82 -7.48 11.05
C ALA A 277 -7.71 -6.24 11.09
N ALA A 278 -9.03 -6.43 11.06
CA ALA A 278 -10.02 -5.37 11.28
C ALA A 278 -11.33 -5.92 11.85
N GLY A 279 -12.17 -5.04 12.39
CA GLY A 279 -13.47 -5.40 12.99
C GLY A 279 -14.62 -5.47 11.99
N PHE A 280 -14.57 -4.63 10.95
CA PHE A 280 -15.63 -4.46 9.97
C PHE A 280 -15.08 -4.00 8.60
N GLY A 281 -15.97 -3.71 7.64
CA GLY A 281 -15.59 -3.10 6.36
C GLY A 281 -14.86 -4.04 5.40
N ALA A 282 -15.12 -5.36 5.49
CA ALA A 282 -14.36 -6.38 4.76
C ALA A 282 -14.28 -6.15 3.24
N SER A 283 -15.36 -5.67 2.59
CA SER A 283 -15.36 -5.39 1.14
C SER A 283 -14.38 -4.28 0.75
N ASP A 284 -14.36 -3.20 1.52
CA ASP A 284 -13.64 -1.97 1.19
C ASP A 284 -12.15 -2.12 1.52
N ILE A 285 -11.88 -2.73 2.69
CA ILE A 285 -10.53 -3.15 3.08
C ILE A 285 -9.98 -4.11 2.03
N GLN A 286 -10.75 -5.13 1.62
CA GLN A 286 -10.29 -6.09 0.63
C GLN A 286 -10.00 -5.43 -0.73
N SER A 287 -10.81 -4.46 -1.15
CA SER A 287 -10.58 -3.70 -2.39
C SER A 287 -9.26 -2.93 -2.34
N THR A 288 -8.99 -2.27 -1.21
CA THR A 288 -7.74 -1.56 -0.95
C THR A 288 -6.53 -2.50 -0.92
N LEU A 289 -6.65 -3.64 -0.22
CA LEU A 289 -5.59 -4.64 -0.14
C LEU A 289 -5.32 -5.28 -1.51
N ASN A 290 -6.34 -5.51 -2.33
CA ASN A 290 -6.16 -6.00 -3.70
C ASN A 290 -5.39 -4.99 -4.56
N ALA A 291 -5.66 -3.69 -4.43
CA ALA A 291 -4.91 -2.65 -5.13
C ALA A 291 -3.42 -2.68 -4.72
N PHE A 292 -3.13 -2.87 -3.43
CA PHE A 292 -1.76 -3.06 -2.93
C PHE A 292 -1.08 -4.31 -3.50
N VAL A 293 -1.74 -5.46 -3.45
CA VAL A 293 -1.21 -6.75 -3.94
C VAL A 293 -0.84 -6.65 -5.43
N ASN A 294 -1.69 -6.01 -6.23
CA ASN A 294 -1.47 -5.82 -7.66
C ASN A 294 -0.25 -4.94 -7.98
N GLN A 295 0.14 -4.04 -7.08
CA GLN A 295 1.27 -3.12 -7.29
C GLN A 295 2.58 -3.59 -6.67
N SER A 296 2.52 -4.38 -5.59
CA SER A 296 3.68 -4.69 -4.74
C SER A 296 4.21 -6.11 -4.88
N HIS A 297 3.43 -7.03 -5.46
CA HIS A 297 3.69 -8.48 -5.40
C HIS A 297 3.83 -9.02 -3.95
N VAL A 298 3.28 -8.31 -2.95
CA VAL A 298 3.12 -8.75 -1.56
C VAL A 298 1.70 -9.30 -1.40
N ILE A 299 1.53 -10.41 -0.69
CA ILE A 299 0.20 -10.94 -0.31
C ILE A 299 -0.26 -10.22 0.95
N ALA A 300 -1.47 -9.66 0.93
CA ALA A 300 -2.14 -9.16 2.12
C ALA A 300 -3.10 -10.22 2.68
N ALA A 301 -2.74 -10.84 3.81
CA ALA A 301 -3.55 -11.84 4.51
C ALA A 301 -4.50 -11.15 5.49
N TYR A 302 -5.71 -10.84 5.02
CA TYR A 302 -6.75 -10.20 5.82
C TYR A 302 -7.51 -11.20 6.68
N ARG A 303 -7.83 -10.81 7.93
CA ARG A 303 -8.76 -11.51 8.82
C ARG A 303 -9.69 -10.50 9.50
N GLN A 304 -10.98 -10.75 9.40
CA GLN A 304 -11.98 -10.01 10.16
C GLN A 304 -12.17 -10.66 11.53
N HIS A 305 -12.35 -9.84 12.56
CA HIS A 305 -12.61 -10.26 13.94
C HIS A 305 -13.82 -9.52 14.50
N ASP A 306 -14.88 -10.24 14.88
CA ASP A 306 -16.08 -9.63 15.47
C ASP A 306 -15.78 -8.90 16.78
N ASP A 307 -14.85 -9.44 17.58
CA ASP A 307 -14.29 -8.79 18.77
C ASP A 307 -12.80 -8.47 18.54
N LEU A 308 -12.58 -7.43 17.73
CA LEU A 308 -11.23 -6.95 17.42
C LEU A 308 -10.50 -6.45 18.68
N TRP A 309 -11.21 -5.82 19.62
CA TRP A 309 -10.62 -5.23 20.83
C TRP A 309 -9.95 -6.31 21.67
N THR A 310 -10.70 -7.33 22.08
CA THR A 310 -10.16 -8.44 22.90
C THR A 310 -9.05 -9.18 22.14
N PHE A 311 -9.25 -9.43 20.85
CA PHE A 311 -8.23 -10.08 20.02
C PHE A 311 -6.89 -9.32 20.05
N LEU A 312 -6.89 -8.01 19.83
CA LEU A 312 -5.66 -7.21 19.80
C LEU A 312 -5.01 -7.06 21.17
N LEU A 313 -5.79 -7.02 22.26
CA LEU A 313 -5.24 -7.00 23.62
C LEU A 313 -4.55 -8.31 24.02
N ASP A 314 -5.07 -9.45 23.54
CA ASP A 314 -4.51 -10.77 23.86
C ASP A 314 -3.40 -11.21 22.91
N CYS A 315 -3.29 -10.59 21.73
CA CYS A 315 -2.48 -11.14 20.65
C CYS A 315 -0.98 -11.25 20.98
N GLN A 316 -0.47 -10.35 21.81
CA GLN A 316 0.94 -10.36 22.23
C GLN A 316 1.23 -11.57 23.13
N ALA A 317 0.31 -11.88 24.05
CA ALA A 317 0.43 -13.02 24.94
C ALA A 317 0.30 -14.35 24.19
N LEU A 318 -0.50 -14.37 23.12
CA LEU A 318 -0.74 -15.53 22.27
C LEU A 318 0.26 -15.66 21.10
N ASN A 319 1.17 -14.68 20.94
CA ASN A 319 2.14 -14.60 19.85
C ASN A 319 1.49 -14.77 18.46
N ASN A 320 0.39 -14.05 18.24
CA ASN A 320 -0.42 -14.12 17.02
C ASN A 320 -0.95 -12.74 16.58
N CYS A 321 -0.27 -11.65 16.95
CA CYS A 321 -0.63 -10.32 16.49
C CYS A 321 -0.58 -10.23 14.97
N PRO A 322 -1.51 -9.47 14.35
CA PRO A 322 -1.35 -9.06 12.97
C PRO A 322 -0.18 -8.07 12.87
N GLU A 323 0.39 -7.91 11.68
CA GLU A 323 1.40 -6.87 11.45
C GLU A 323 0.76 -5.47 11.37
N ILE A 324 -0.46 -5.40 10.83
CA ILE A 324 -1.28 -4.18 10.76
C ILE A 324 -2.67 -4.47 11.33
N ALA A 325 -3.17 -3.55 12.16
CA ALA A 325 -4.56 -3.55 12.59
C ALA A 325 -5.26 -2.26 12.14
N ILE A 326 -6.40 -2.38 11.47
CA ILE A 326 -7.28 -1.26 11.13
C ILE A 326 -8.34 -1.20 12.24
N VAL A 327 -8.27 -0.15 13.06
CA VAL A 327 -9.07 -0.01 14.26
C VAL A 327 -10.03 1.18 14.16
N PRO A 328 -11.28 1.01 14.59
CA PRO A 328 -12.29 2.08 14.58
C PRO A 328 -12.20 3.05 15.77
N ASN A 329 -11.55 2.63 16.85
CA ASN A 329 -11.65 3.31 18.15
C ASN A 329 -10.27 3.85 18.55
N PRO A 330 -10.06 5.18 18.53
CA PRO A 330 -8.84 5.81 19.03
C PRO A 330 -8.52 5.44 20.49
N GLY A 331 -9.54 5.14 21.31
CA GLY A 331 -9.34 4.62 22.67
C GLY A 331 -8.51 3.33 22.71
N LEU A 332 -8.68 2.43 21.74
CA LEU A 332 -7.90 1.19 21.62
C LEU A 332 -6.45 1.47 21.23
N ILE A 333 -6.22 2.47 20.37
CA ILE A 333 -4.86 2.89 19.99
C ILE A 333 -4.10 3.36 21.23
N LYS A 334 -4.75 4.15 22.10
CA LYS A 334 -4.17 4.57 23.36
C LYS A 334 -3.78 3.39 24.25
N GLU A 335 -4.71 2.45 24.45
CA GLU A 335 -4.45 1.27 25.28
C GLU A 335 -3.32 0.40 24.72
N LEU A 336 -3.29 0.16 23.41
CA LEU A 336 -2.25 -0.62 22.74
C LEU A 336 -0.88 0.09 22.78
N ALA A 337 -0.85 1.42 22.63
CA ALA A 337 0.37 2.21 22.72
C ALA A 337 0.97 2.19 24.15
N GLU A 338 0.14 2.37 25.17
CA GLU A 338 0.53 2.30 26.59
C GLU A 338 1.08 0.91 26.96
N ARG A 339 0.60 -0.15 26.31
CA ARG A 339 1.11 -1.53 26.44
C ARG A 339 2.37 -1.81 25.61
N GLY A 340 2.83 -0.89 24.78
CA GLY A 340 3.96 -1.07 23.87
C GLY A 340 3.69 -2.01 22.69
N ALA A 341 2.42 -2.23 22.37
CA ALA A 341 1.99 -3.12 21.28
C ALA A 341 2.10 -2.48 19.89
N LEU A 342 2.17 -1.15 19.81
CA LEU A 342 2.26 -0.42 18.55
C LEU A 342 3.70 0.03 18.24
N ARG A 343 3.93 0.34 16.96
CA ARG A 343 5.15 0.95 16.44
C ARG A 343 4.82 2.35 15.94
N GLU A 344 5.73 3.28 16.21
CA GLU A 344 5.63 4.65 15.70
C GLU A 344 5.66 4.64 14.17
N ILE A 345 4.79 5.42 13.54
CA ILE A 345 4.63 5.44 12.08
C ILE A 345 5.22 6.69 11.40
N ASP A 346 5.76 7.64 12.17
CA ASP A 346 6.26 8.91 11.64
C ASP A 346 7.41 8.70 10.65
N SER A 347 8.37 7.85 11.02
CA SER A 347 9.48 7.47 10.14
C SER A 347 9.06 6.55 8.98
N VAL A 348 7.92 5.86 9.11
CA VAL A 348 7.38 4.97 8.08
C VAL A 348 6.64 5.77 7.01
N ILE A 349 5.93 6.83 7.41
CA ILE A 349 5.07 7.66 6.56
C ILE A 349 5.53 9.12 6.61
N PRO A 350 6.67 9.45 5.96
CA PRO A 350 7.18 10.82 5.94
C PRO A 350 6.25 11.81 5.20
N THR A 351 5.25 11.29 4.47
CA THR A 351 4.25 12.08 3.75
C THR A 351 3.00 12.40 4.57
N PHE A 352 2.93 12.00 5.85
CA PHE A 352 1.72 12.20 6.67
C PHE A 352 1.28 13.67 6.67
N ASP A 353 2.18 14.59 7.07
CA ASP A 353 1.85 16.01 7.18
C ASP A 353 1.66 16.70 5.81
N THR A 354 1.98 16.02 4.71
CA THR A 354 1.65 16.49 3.34
C THR A 354 0.16 16.34 3.04
N TYR A 355 -0.46 15.26 3.54
CA TYR A 355 -1.81 14.87 3.13
C TYR A 355 -2.85 14.94 4.26
N TYR A 356 -2.43 14.99 5.53
CA TYR A 356 -3.32 14.95 6.68
C TYR A 356 -3.23 16.22 7.50
N ALA A 357 -4.40 16.78 7.85
CA ALA A 357 -4.49 17.96 8.70
C ALA A 357 -4.17 17.64 10.18
N ALA A 358 -3.87 18.68 10.97
CA ALA A 358 -3.51 18.55 12.38
C ALA A 358 -4.53 17.80 13.27
N PRO A 359 -5.87 17.90 13.07
CA PRO A 359 -6.83 17.08 13.82
C PRO A 359 -6.60 15.57 13.65
N TRP A 360 -6.36 15.12 12.43
CA TRP A 360 -6.07 13.72 12.10
C TRP A 360 -4.78 13.23 12.77
N ARG A 361 -3.75 14.09 12.80
CA ARG A 361 -2.49 13.76 13.50
C ARG A 361 -2.72 13.57 15.00
N ARG A 362 -3.46 14.48 15.64
CA ARG A 362 -3.76 14.39 17.08
C ARG A 362 -4.52 13.10 17.40
N LEU A 363 -5.49 12.74 16.56
CA LEU A 363 -6.29 11.54 16.73
C LEU A 363 -5.45 10.25 16.74
N GLY A 364 -4.50 10.14 15.82
CA GLY A 364 -3.59 8.99 15.74
C GLY A 364 -2.43 9.02 16.74
N SER A 365 -2.31 10.04 17.59
CA SER A 365 -1.17 10.25 18.47
C SER A 365 -1.48 9.98 19.94
N VAL A 366 -0.53 9.35 20.63
CA VAL A 366 -0.57 9.11 22.08
C VAL A 366 0.67 9.76 22.68
N GLU A 367 0.50 10.67 23.63
CA GLU A 367 1.60 11.45 24.24
C GLU A 367 2.54 12.14 23.23
N GLY A 368 2.00 12.52 22.05
CA GLY A 368 2.74 13.18 20.99
C GLY A 368 3.45 12.26 20.00
N VAL A 369 3.38 10.94 20.18
CA VAL A 369 3.91 9.93 19.25
C VAL A 369 2.79 9.43 18.34
N LEU A 370 3.01 9.44 17.03
CA LEU A 370 2.02 9.03 16.03
C LEU A 370 2.02 7.51 15.84
N TYR A 371 0.88 6.87 16.08
CA TYR A 371 0.67 5.41 15.96
C TYR A 371 -0.42 5.02 14.95
N GLY A 372 -1.40 5.90 14.72
CA GLY A 372 -2.55 5.64 13.85
C GLY A 372 -2.54 6.51 12.59
N LEU A 373 -2.74 5.88 11.43
CA LEU A 373 -3.00 6.52 10.15
C LEU A 373 -4.51 6.49 9.85
N PRO A 374 -5.21 7.62 9.77
CA PRO A 374 -6.60 7.63 9.34
C PRO A 374 -6.72 7.15 7.88
N VAL A 375 -7.54 6.12 7.64
CA VAL A 375 -7.75 5.52 6.31
C VAL A 375 -9.13 5.79 5.74
N ASN A 376 -10.13 6.05 6.59
CA ASN A 376 -11.43 6.57 6.20
C ASN A 376 -12.00 7.48 7.31
N ALA A 377 -13.09 8.17 6.99
CA ALA A 377 -13.82 9.05 7.89
C ALA A 377 -15.31 9.10 7.52
N SER A 378 -16.14 9.53 8.47
CA SER A 378 -17.56 9.80 8.28
C SER A 378 -17.99 11.02 9.12
N SER A 379 -19.02 11.73 8.66
CA SER A 379 -19.70 12.74 9.49
C SER A 379 -20.83 12.05 10.26
N LYS A 380 -20.93 12.29 11.56
CA LYS A 380 -22.04 11.82 12.43
C LYS A 380 -23.02 12.96 12.79
N SER A 381 -22.78 14.18 12.31
CA SER A 381 -23.65 15.35 12.54
C SER A 381 -24.70 15.52 11.44
N MET A 382 -25.44 14.47 11.09
CA MET A 382 -26.40 14.48 9.98
C MET A 382 -27.78 13.98 10.43
N VAL A 383 -28.81 14.58 9.84
CA VAL A 383 -30.21 14.13 9.94
C VAL A 383 -30.71 13.83 8.54
N TRP A 384 -31.00 12.55 8.30
CA TRP A 384 -31.47 12.00 7.03
C TRP A 384 -32.98 12.11 6.91
N TYR A 385 -33.47 12.38 5.70
CA TYR A 385 -34.89 12.47 5.42
C TYR A 385 -35.18 12.25 3.92
N ARG A 386 -36.44 11.92 3.61
CA ARG A 386 -36.96 12.05 2.23
C ARG A 386 -37.51 13.45 2.00
N PRO A 387 -37.11 14.18 0.94
CA PRO A 387 -37.65 15.51 0.64
C PRO A 387 -39.18 15.58 0.64
N GLN A 388 -39.83 14.53 0.15
CA GLN A 388 -41.28 14.41 0.11
C GLN A 388 -41.89 14.40 1.52
N SER A 389 -41.24 13.78 2.52
CA SER A 389 -41.72 13.76 3.91
C SER A 389 -41.80 15.17 4.50
N LEU A 390 -40.77 16.00 4.30
CA LEU A 390 -40.77 17.39 4.78
C LEU A 390 -41.80 18.25 4.03
N THR A 391 -41.87 18.14 2.70
CA THR A 391 -42.86 18.90 1.92
C THR A 391 -44.29 18.50 2.24
N GLY A 392 -44.53 17.24 2.60
CA GLY A 392 -45.84 16.71 2.99
C GLY A 392 -46.41 17.36 4.25
N VAL A 393 -45.55 17.84 5.15
CA VAL A 393 -45.91 18.60 6.35
C VAL A 393 -45.69 20.11 6.19
N GLY A 394 -45.43 20.57 4.96
CA GLY A 394 -45.25 21.99 4.64
C GLY A 394 -43.97 22.62 5.22
N ALA A 395 -42.93 21.82 5.46
CA ALA A 395 -41.71 22.26 6.13
C ALA A 395 -40.46 22.21 5.23
N THR A 396 -39.42 22.89 5.69
CA THR A 396 -38.07 22.88 5.10
C THR A 396 -37.07 22.44 6.17
N PRO A 397 -35.87 21.97 5.78
CA PRO A 397 -34.85 21.55 6.74
C PRO A 397 -34.51 22.65 7.76
N PRO A 398 -34.51 22.35 9.07
CA PRO A 398 -34.20 23.31 10.12
C PRO A 398 -32.69 23.53 10.24
N SER A 399 -32.30 24.70 10.75
CA SER A 399 -30.88 25.04 11.02
C SER A 399 -30.56 25.21 12.50
N ASP A 400 -31.58 25.26 13.36
CA ASP A 400 -31.46 25.40 14.80
C ASP A 400 -32.40 24.44 15.54
N TRP A 401 -32.11 24.22 16.82
CA TRP A 401 -32.82 23.26 17.67
C TRP A 401 -34.31 23.56 17.80
N GLY A 402 -34.69 24.84 17.91
CA GLY A 402 -36.11 25.21 17.98
C GLY A 402 -36.84 24.89 16.68
N GLY A 403 -36.18 25.10 15.53
CA GLY A 403 -36.68 24.69 14.22
C GLY A 403 -36.88 23.18 14.10
N LEU A 404 -35.98 22.37 14.69
CA LEU A 404 -36.12 20.91 14.72
C LEU A 404 -37.34 20.46 15.53
N LEU A 405 -37.54 21.04 16.71
CA LEU A 405 -38.69 20.71 17.56
C LEU A 405 -40.01 21.14 16.90
N ASN A 406 -40.05 22.34 16.31
CA ASN A 406 -41.22 22.79 15.53
C ASN A 406 -41.50 21.88 14.32
N LEU A 407 -40.46 21.32 13.69
CA LEU A 407 -40.63 20.35 12.62
C LEU A 407 -41.23 19.05 13.15
N ALA A 408 -40.79 18.57 14.31
CA ALA A 408 -41.38 17.40 14.97
C ALA A 408 -42.86 17.63 15.34
N ASP A 409 -43.19 18.77 15.94
CA ASP A 409 -44.57 19.19 16.22
C ASP A 409 -45.44 19.16 14.95
N ASN A 410 -44.90 19.63 13.82
CA ASN A 410 -45.63 19.62 12.55
C ASN A 410 -45.89 18.20 12.05
N PHE A 411 -44.94 17.27 12.17
CA PHE A 411 -45.16 15.86 11.83
C PHE A 411 -46.30 15.26 12.68
N VAL A 412 -46.26 15.48 14.00
CA VAL A 412 -47.31 15.01 14.92
C VAL A 412 -48.67 15.60 14.57
N ALA A 413 -48.74 16.90 14.26
CA ALA A 413 -49.98 17.58 13.87
C ALA A 413 -50.60 17.01 12.57
N HIS A 414 -49.79 16.37 11.71
CA HIS A 414 -50.24 15.68 10.50
C HIS A 414 -50.47 14.17 10.72
N GLY A 415 -50.40 13.69 11.97
CA GLY A 415 -50.58 12.28 12.32
C GLY A 415 -49.43 11.38 11.83
N GLN A 416 -48.24 11.95 11.69
CA GLN A 416 -47.03 11.26 11.24
C GLN A 416 -45.99 11.23 12.37
N THR A 417 -45.13 10.21 12.36
CA THR A 417 -44.04 10.09 13.33
C THR A 417 -42.81 10.88 12.87
N PRO A 418 -42.29 11.82 13.69
CA PRO A 418 -41.12 12.62 13.32
C PRO A 418 -39.83 11.83 13.17
N PHE A 419 -39.41 11.08 14.19
CA PHE A 419 -38.08 10.49 14.27
C PHE A 419 -38.12 8.96 14.26
N ALA A 420 -37.24 8.36 13.46
CA ALA A 420 -36.83 6.98 13.62
C ALA A 420 -35.54 6.94 14.44
N ILE A 421 -35.55 6.20 15.54
CA ILE A 421 -34.39 5.97 16.40
C ILE A 421 -34.42 4.50 16.80
N GLY A 422 -33.31 3.80 16.60
CA GLY A 422 -33.15 2.39 16.97
C GLY A 422 -31.83 2.16 17.68
N ALA A 423 -31.86 1.58 18.86
CA ALA A 423 -30.68 1.33 19.70
C ALA A 423 -30.15 -0.11 19.54
N GLU A 424 -30.93 -1.05 18.99
CA GLU A 424 -30.52 -2.44 18.89
C GLU A 424 -29.44 -2.63 17.81
N SER A 425 -28.35 -3.31 18.20
CA SER A 425 -27.18 -3.58 17.35
C SER A 425 -26.40 -4.80 17.86
N GLY A 426 -27.10 -5.87 18.25
CA GLY A 426 -26.49 -7.06 18.84
C GLY A 426 -25.70 -6.74 20.12
N THR A 427 -24.44 -7.17 20.19
CA THR A 427 -23.55 -6.91 21.34
C THR A 427 -23.13 -5.44 21.48
N ALA A 428 -23.36 -4.62 20.46
CA ALA A 428 -23.07 -3.18 20.47
C ALA A 428 -24.32 -2.33 20.72
N SER A 429 -25.45 -2.94 21.12
CA SER A 429 -26.69 -2.20 21.35
C SER A 429 -26.48 -0.98 22.27
N GLY A 430 -26.99 0.17 21.85
CA GLY A 430 -26.85 1.46 22.51
C GLY A 430 -25.90 2.45 21.83
N TRP A 431 -24.95 2.00 20.98
CA TRP A 431 -24.06 2.92 20.25
C TRP A 431 -24.82 3.98 19.41
N PRO A 432 -25.96 3.71 18.72
CA PRO A 432 -26.63 4.75 17.93
C PRO A 432 -27.13 5.93 18.77
N LEU A 433 -27.33 5.73 20.08
CA LEU A 433 -27.75 6.78 21.00
C LEU A 433 -26.58 7.73 21.34
N THR A 434 -25.33 7.29 21.23
CA THR A 434 -24.16 8.14 21.46
C THR A 434 -24.07 9.20 20.38
N ASP A 435 -24.24 8.83 19.09
CA ASP A 435 -24.26 9.77 17.97
C ASP A 435 -25.20 10.96 18.23
N ILE A 436 -26.40 10.72 18.78
CA ILE A 436 -27.37 11.78 19.11
C ILE A 436 -26.91 12.60 20.32
N PHE A 437 -26.58 11.92 21.42
CA PHE A 437 -26.17 12.59 22.66
C PHE A 437 -24.93 13.48 22.46
N GLU A 438 -23.95 13.01 21.71
CA GLU A 438 -22.68 13.69 21.52
C GLU A 438 -22.85 14.95 20.68
N ASN A 439 -23.65 14.88 19.61
CA ASN A 439 -24.06 16.07 18.88
C ASN A 439 -24.76 17.08 19.80
N ILE A 440 -25.71 16.63 20.65
CA ILE A 440 -26.36 17.50 21.63
C ILE A 440 -25.34 18.13 22.59
N LEU A 441 -24.39 17.34 23.11
CA LEU A 441 -23.37 17.81 24.02
C LEU A 441 -22.51 18.91 23.40
N VAL A 442 -21.93 18.65 22.22
CA VAL A 442 -21.01 19.61 21.61
C VAL A 442 -21.73 20.83 21.07
N HIS A 443 -22.98 20.72 20.62
CA HIS A 443 -23.78 21.90 20.23
C HIS A 443 -24.28 22.69 21.44
N THR A 444 -24.37 22.07 22.62
CA THR A 444 -24.79 22.75 23.87
C THR A 444 -23.63 23.47 24.55
N ALA A 445 -22.52 22.77 24.71
CA ALA A 445 -21.43 23.15 25.61
C ALA A 445 -20.08 23.39 24.91
N GLY A 446 -19.96 22.99 23.64
CA GLY A 446 -18.80 23.21 22.80
C GLY A 446 -17.79 22.05 22.76
N PRO A 447 -16.93 22.02 21.73
CA PRO A 447 -15.93 20.97 21.50
C PRO A 447 -15.02 20.64 22.69
N GLU A 448 -14.65 21.66 23.47
CA GLU A 448 -13.70 21.52 24.56
C GLU A 448 -14.27 20.71 25.73
N VAL A 449 -15.58 20.74 25.94
CA VAL A 449 -16.22 19.94 26.99
C VAL A 449 -16.10 18.46 26.71
N GLN A 450 -16.33 18.03 25.46
CA GLN A 450 -16.11 16.64 25.06
C GLN A 450 -14.65 16.22 25.26
N ARG A 451 -13.67 17.02 24.81
CA ARG A 451 -12.24 16.69 25.00
C ARG A 451 -11.88 16.53 26.47
N ARG A 452 -12.41 17.40 27.33
CA ARG A 452 -12.19 17.34 28.77
C ARG A 452 -12.87 16.13 29.40
N LEU A 453 -14.05 15.73 28.91
CA LEU A 453 -14.79 14.56 29.37
C LEU A 453 -14.11 13.24 28.97
N VAL A 454 -13.68 13.10 27.71
CA VAL A 454 -12.89 11.96 27.22
C VAL A 454 -11.63 11.74 28.04
N ASN A 455 -10.93 12.83 28.38
CA ASN A 455 -9.74 12.78 29.24
C ASN A 455 -10.07 12.74 30.74
N HIS A 456 -11.36 12.70 31.10
CA HIS A 456 -11.90 12.71 32.47
C HIS A 456 -11.21 13.77 33.37
N THR A 457 -11.07 14.97 32.80
CA THR A 457 -10.66 16.22 33.49
C THR A 457 -11.85 17.05 33.96
N ILE A 458 -13.05 16.63 33.59
CA ILE A 458 -14.34 16.98 34.20
C ILE A 458 -15.09 15.69 34.53
N ALA A 459 -15.95 15.77 35.53
CA ALA A 459 -16.80 14.64 35.89
C ALA A 459 -17.96 14.48 34.90
N TRP A 460 -18.45 13.26 34.75
CA TRP A 460 -19.70 12.96 34.03
C TRP A 460 -20.91 13.66 34.67
N THR A 461 -20.82 13.99 35.96
CA THR A 461 -21.83 14.77 36.69
C THR A 461 -21.71 16.29 36.49
N ASP A 462 -20.81 16.77 35.63
CA ASP A 462 -20.66 18.21 35.37
C ASP A 462 -21.99 18.80 34.85
N PRO A 463 -22.40 20.00 35.33
CA PRO A 463 -23.67 20.62 34.93
C PRO A 463 -23.87 20.75 33.42
N THR A 464 -22.82 20.88 32.62
CA THR A 464 -22.95 20.93 31.16
C THR A 464 -23.40 19.59 30.58
N ILE A 465 -22.97 18.47 31.16
CA ILE A 465 -23.36 17.12 30.74
C ILE A 465 -24.80 16.84 31.16
N VAL A 466 -25.19 17.26 32.38
CA VAL A 466 -26.58 17.21 32.85
C VAL A 466 -27.50 17.97 31.89
N THR A 467 -27.09 19.17 31.46
CA THR A 467 -27.86 19.99 30.51
C THR A 467 -28.01 19.30 29.15
N ALA A 468 -26.95 18.63 28.66
CA ALA A 468 -27.03 17.88 27.41
C ALA A 468 -28.00 16.69 27.52
N MET A 469 -27.95 15.92 28.60
CA MET A 469 -28.90 14.83 28.87
C MET A 469 -30.35 15.33 28.96
N GLN A 470 -30.58 16.50 29.58
CA GLN A 470 -31.89 17.13 29.63
C GLN A 470 -32.39 17.49 28.22
N ARG A 471 -31.54 18.09 27.38
CA ARG A 471 -31.92 18.39 25.98
C ARG A 471 -32.20 17.14 25.16
N PHE A 472 -31.58 16.00 25.48
CA PHE A 472 -31.91 14.74 24.81
C PHE A 472 -33.38 14.35 25.05
N THR A 473 -33.95 14.68 26.21
CA THR A 473 -35.38 14.48 26.48
C THR A 473 -36.31 15.33 25.60
N ASP A 474 -35.81 16.41 24.97
CA ASP A 474 -36.60 17.18 24.00
C ASP A 474 -36.98 16.34 22.76
N ILE A 475 -36.20 15.29 22.45
CA ILE A 475 -36.46 14.37 21.33
C ILE A 475 -37.17 13.10 21.81
N ILE A 476 -36.65 12.45 22.84
CA ILE A 476 -37.12 11.11 23.24
C ILE A 476 -38.21 11.13 24.31
N GLY A 477 -38.52 12.29 24.88
CA GLY A 477 -39.45 12.42 26.00
C GLY A 477 -40.92 12.54 25.61
N ASP A 478 -41.21 12.71 24.32
CA ASP A 478 -42.55 12.61 23.78
C ASP A 478 -42.68 11.30 22.99
N ASP A 479 -43.57 10.40 23.43
CA ASP A 479 -43.79 9.12 22.75
C ASP A 479 -44.41 9.30 21.35
N ASP A 480 -45.02 10.46 21.04
CA ASP A 480 -45.52 10.76 19.70
C ASP A 480 -44.38 11.18 18.74
N TYR A 481 -43.20 11.55 19.27
CA TYR A 481 -42.05 11.98 18.46
C TYR A 481 -41.27 10.82 17.85
N VAL A 482 -41.30 9.65 18.47
CA VAL A 482 -40.48 8.50 18.07
C VAL A 482 -41.36 7.28 17.86
N ALA A 483 -41.08 6.52 16.81
CA ALA A 483 -41.89 5.35 16.48
C ALA A 483 -41.87 4.31 17.61
N GLY A 484 -43.02 4.08 18.24
CA GLY A 484 -43.15 3.17 19.38
C GLY A 484 -42.61 3.74 20.71
N GLY A 485 -42.32 5.04 20.77
CA GLY A 485 -41.83 5.72 21.97
C GLY A 485 -40.51 5.14 22.50
N ALA A 486 -40.27 5.30 23.80
CA ALA A 486 -39.05 4.78 24.44
C ALA A 486 -38.85 3.25 24.27
N ALA A 487 -39.93 2.47 24.28
CA ALA A 487 -39.86 1.03 24.06
C ALA A 487 -39.42 0.70 22.62
N GLY A 488 -39.97 1.44 21.64
CA GLY A 488 -39.59 1.34 20.23
C GLY A 488 -38.12 1.62 20.01
N ILE A 489 -37.57 2.67 20.63
CA ILE A 489 -36.13 2.99 20.57
C ILE A 489 -35.27 1.79 20.98
N LEU A 490 -35.63 1.12 22.08
CA LEU A 490 -34.82 0.05 22.65
C LEU A 490 -34.90 -1.27 21.88
N THR A 491 -35.98 -1.51 21.13
CA THR A 491 -36.21 -2.78 20.42
C THR A 491 -36.00 -2.71 18.92
N THR A 492 -35.99 -1.51 18.34
CA THR A 492 -35.78 -1.31 16.90
C THR A 492 -34.29 -1.40 16.58
N SER A 493 -33.94 -2.23 15.60
CA SER A 493 -32.56 -2.28 15.11
C SER A 493 -32.22 -0.97 14.42
N PHE A 494 -30.96 -0.54 14.49
CA PHE A 494 -30.56 0.68 13.78
C PHE A 494 -30.77 0.56 12.26
N TRP A 495 -30.72 -0.66 11.71
CA TRP A 495 -31.06 -0.97 10.32
C TRP A 495 -32.52 -0.64 10.00
N ASP A 496 -33.44 -1.12 10.84
CA ASP A 496 -34.86 -0.87 10.66
C ASP A 496 -35.17 0.63 10.82
N ALA A 497 -34.49 1.33 11.75
CA ALA A 497 -34.68 2.77 11.91
C ALA A 497 -34.28 3.58 10.66
N ILE A 498 -33.25 3.15 9.93
CA ILE A 498 -32.89 3.75 8.63
C ILE A 498 -34.03 3.53 7.61
N ASP A 499 -34.51 2.30 7.49
CA ASP A 499 -35.62 1.95 6.57
C ASP A 499 -36.92 2.70 6.92
N MET A 500 -37.19 2.92 8.20
CA MET A 500 -38.36 3.69 8.63
C MET A 500 -38.36 5.12 8.10
N ALA A 501 -37.21 5.79 8.03
CA ALA A 501 -37.10 7.16 7.53
C ALA A 501 -36.89 7.26 6.02
N LEU A 502 -36.18 6.30 5.42
CA LEU A 502 -35.69 6.38 4.03
C LEU A 502 -36.29 5.33 3.08
N GLY A 503 -37.00 4.34 3.61
CA GLY A 503 -37.71 3.31 2.85
C GLY A 503 -38.89 3.87 2.03
N ASP A 504 -39.49 3.00 1.21
CA ASP A 504 -40.61 3.36 0.33
C ASP A 504 -41.84 2.48 0.56
N PRO A 505 -42.94 2.98 1.17
CA PRO A 505 -43.10 4.33 1.73
C PRO A 505 -42.39 4.48 3.10
N PRO A 506 -41.97 5.70 3.48
CA PRO A 506 -41.41 5.95 4.80
C PRO A 506 -42.49 5.88 5.89
N SER A 507 -42.12 5.37 7.07
CA SER A 507 -42.99 5.31 8.27
C SER A 507 -42.60 6.33 9.36
N ALA A 508 -41.47 7.00 9.20
CA ALA A 508 -41.03 8.13 10.01
C ALA A 508 -40.48 9.26 9.11
N GLY A 509 -40.43 10.48 9.63
CA GLY A 509 -39.99 11.66 8.87
C GLY A 509 -38.49 11.76 8.67
N MET A 510 -37.71 11.43 9.72
CA MET A 510 -36.28 11.73 9.80
C MET A 510 -35.51 10.69 10.63
N TYR A 511 -34.20 10.55 10.36
CA TYR A 511 -33.28 9.66 11.09
C TYR A 511 -31.97 10.37 11.41
N PHE A 512 -31.49 10.27 12.65
CA PHE A 512 -30.15 10.74 13.03
C PHE A 512 -29.13 9.66 12.71
N GLY A 513 -28.08 10.00 11.95
CA GLY A 513 -27.04 9.01 11.66
C GLY A 513 -25.93 9.52 10.77
N ALA A 514 -24.93 8.68 10.57
CA ALA A 514 -23.69 9.07 9.92
C ALA A 514 -23.75 9.14 8.39
N SER A 515 -22.68 9.64 7.77
CA SER A 515 -22.55 9.75 6.32
C SER A 515 -22.54 8.40 5.60
N TRP A 516 -22.08 7.32 6.25
CA TRP A 516 -22.05 5.96 5.68
C TRP A 516 -23.44 5.35 5.47
N VAL A 517 -24.50 5.94 6.04
CA VAL A 517 -25.89 5.53 5.79
C VAL A 517 -26.20 5.52 4.29
N GLN A 518 -25.54 6.37 3.49
CA GLN A 518 -25.67 6.39 2.02
C GLN A 518 -25.45 5.01 1.38
N GLY A 519 -24.47 4.25 1.85
CA GLY A 519 -24.17 2.92 1.32
C GLY A 519 -25.23 1.86 1.60
N LEU A 520 -26.23 2.20 2.42
CA LEU A 520 -27.32 1.31 2.85
C LEU A 520 -28.67 1.69 2.26
N ILE A 521 -28.76 2.87 1.64
CA ILE A 521 -29.98 3.34 0.98
C ILE A 521 -30.20 2.52 -0.29
N ASP A 522 -31.47 2.24 -0.62
CA ASP A 522 -31.83 1.53 -1.85
C ASP A 522 -31.18 2.22 -3.06
N PRO A 523 -30.36 1.50 -3.86
CA PRO A 523 -29.66 2.07 -5.01
C PRO A 523 -30.60 2.57 -6.13
N ALA A 524 -31.90 2.27 -6.05
CA ALA A 524 -32.91 2.85 -6.94
C ALA A 524 -33.22 4.32 -6.60
N LEU A 525 -32.92 4.80 -5.39
CA LEU A 525 -33.19 6.16 -4.95
C LEU A 525 -32.07 7.10 -5.36
N THR A 526 -32.45 8.29 -5.81
CA THR A 526 -31.52 9.31 -6.27
C THR A 526 -31.17 10.30 -5.13
N PRO A 527 -29.88 10.56 -4.87
CA PRO A 527 -29.47 11.54 -3.87
C PRO A 527 -30.04 12.93 -4.19
N ILE A 528 -30.31 13.72 -3.15
CA ILE A 528 -30.94 15.06 -3.17
C ILE A 528 -32.44 15.05 -3.45
N ASP A 529 -32.90 14.26 -4.42
CA ASP A 529 -34.30 14.27 -4.88
C ASP A 529 -35.18 13.26 -4.12
N ASP A 530 -34.69 12.03 -3.92
CA ASP A 530 -35.43 10.97 -3.21
C ASP A 530 -35.00 10.86 -1.74
N TYR A 531 -33.73 11.14 -1.45
CA TYR A 531 -33.22 11.24 -0.07
C TYR A 531 -32.22 12.39 0.04
N ASN A 532 -32.21 13.04 1.19
CA ASN A 532 -31.30 14.13 1.47
C ASN A 532 -30.98 14.19 2.97
N TYR A 533 -30.15 15.16 3.36
CA TYR A 533 -29.78 15.38 4.74
C TYR A 533 -29.74 16.86 5.06
N PHE A 534 -29.87 17.19 6.35
CA PHE A 534 -29.44 18.46 6.88
C PHE A 534 -28.46 18.25 8.05
N GLN A 535 -27.64 19.27 8.30
CA GLN A 535 -26.67 19.24 9.39
C GLN A 535 -27.39 19.18 10.73
N PHE A 536 -26.76 18.57 11.73
CA PHE A 536 -27.28 18.59 13.09
C PHE A 536 -27.59 20.04 13.51
N PRO A 537 -28.81 20.36 13.98
CA PRO A 537 -29.19 21.75 14.19
C PRO A 537 -28.40 22.46 15.30
N VAL A 538 -28.13 23.75 15.12
CA VAL A 538 -27.43 24.56 16.13
C VAL A 538 -28.28 24.68 17.40
N ILE A 539 -27.72 24.28 18.54
CA ILE A 539 -28.38 24.39 19.85
C ILE A 539 -28.02 25.70 20.53
N ASN A 540 -26.72 26.00 20.62
CA ASN A 540 -26.20 27.22 21.21
C ASN A 540 -25.49 28.06 20.13
N PRO A 541 -26.08 29.18 19.66
CA PRO A 541 -25.46 30.01 18.63
C PRO A 541 -24.06 30.54 18.98
N ALA A 542 -23.71 30.65 20.27
CA ALA A 542 -22.38 31.07 20.70
C ALA A 542 -21.31 29.99 20.49
N VAL A 543 -21.71 28.72 20.41
CA VAL A 543 -20.83 27.59 20.12
C VAL A 543 -20.66 27.38 18.61
N GLY A 544 -21.69 27.68 17.82
CA GLY A 544 -21.70 27.47 16.37
C GLY A 544 -22.19 26.08 15.99
N ASN A 545 -21.58 25.48 14.96
CA ASN A 545 -21.99 24.20 14.38
C ASN A 545 -20.78 23.23 14.30
N PRO A 546 -20.30 22.73 15.46
CA PRO A 546 -19.23 21.73 15.48
C PRO A 546 -19.68 20.43 14.81
N MET A 547 -18.74 19.63 14.31
CA MET A 547 -19.06 18.36 13.66
C MET A 547 -18.46 17.20 14.46
N THR A 548 -19.28 16.21 14.76
CA THR A 548 -18.83 14.88 15.21
C THR A 548 -18.64 13.95 14.03
N GLY A 549 -17.78 12.96 14.16
CA GLY A 549 -17.53 11.98 13.12
C GLY A 549 -16.76 10.77 13.62
N GLY A 550 -16.74 9.72 12.79
CA GLY A 550 -15.99 8.49 13.06
C GLY A 550 -15.05 8.16 11.91
N GLY A 551 -14.34 7.05 12.02
CA GLY A 551 -13.47 6.54 10.97
C GLY A 551 -12.50 5.48 11.46
N ASP A 552 -11.76 4.90 10.53
CA ASP A 552 -10.80 3.84 10.81
C ASP A 552 -9.37 4.36 10.77
N LEU A 553 -8.54 3.84 11.67
CA LEU A 553 -7.12 4.11 11.74
C LEU A 553 -6.31 2.83 11.54
N ALA A 554 -5.45 2.80 10.54
CA ALA A 554 -4.45 1.75 10.39
C ALA A 554 -3.30 1.97 11.38
N THR A 555 -2.94 0.91 12.11
CA THR A 555 -1.85 0.89 13.10
C THR A 555 -0.80 -0.14 12.72
N LEU A 556 0.46 0.17 12.97
CA LEU A 556 1.58 -0.75 12.77
C LEU A 556 1.89 -1.47 14.08
N MET A 557 1.72 -2.79 14.13
CA MET A 557 2.01 -3.59 15.32
C MET A 557 3.39 -4.27 15.24
N GLU A 558 3.79 -4.71 14.05
CA GLU A 558 5.08 -5.35 13.80
C GLU A 558 5.87 -4.66 12.68
N ASP A 559 7.19 -4.56 12.85
CA ASP A 559 8.07 -3.73 12.03
C ASP A 559 8.65 -4.45 10.80
N SER A 560 7.80 -5.12 10.02
CA SER A 560 8.23 -5.87 8.83
C SER A 560 8.31 -4.98 7.58
N SER A 561 9.16 -5.35 6.61
CA SER A 561 9.22 -4.63 5.32
C SER A 561 7.87 -4.65 4.56
N PRO A 562 7.14 -5.79 4.49
CA PRO A 562 5.78 -5.82 3.94
C PRO A 562 4.79 -4.89 4.65
N ALA A 563 4.82 -4.84 5.98
CA ALA A 563 3.93 -3.97 6.76
C ALA A 563 4.20 -2.48 6.52
N LYS A 564 5.49 -2.06 6.51
CA LYS A 564 5.87 -0.69 6.16
C LYS A 564 5.40 -0.30 4.76
N ALA A 565 5.55 -1.19 3.79
CA ALA A 565 5.12 -0.94 2.41
C ALA A 565 3.60 -0.75 2.33
N LEU A 566 2.82 -1.57 3.07
CA LEU A 566 1.38 -1.40 3.13
C LEU A 566 0.98 -0.09 3.85
N MET A 567 1.60 0.26 4.99
CA MET A 567 1.34 1.54 5.67
C MET A 567 1.64 2.76 4.77
N GLN A 568 2.73 2.71 4.01
CA GLN A 568 3.07 3.75 3.04
C GLN A 568 2.05 3.82 1.90
N PHE A 569 1.61 2.68 1.39
CA PHE A 569 0.56 2.61 0.37
C PHE A 569 -0.76 3.20 0.87
N LEU A 570 -1.22 2.80 2.07
CA LEU A 570 -2.46 3.28 2.69
C LEU A 570 -2.49 4.81 2.84
N ALA A 571 -1.33 5.46 3.01
CA ALA A 571 -1.21 6.91 3.15
C ALA A 571 -1.24 7.68 1.83
N THR A 572 -1.36 7.00 0.68
CA THR A 572 -1.37 7.67 -0.64
C THR A 572 -2.75 8.18 -1.04
N PRO A 573 -2.84 9.27 -1.82
CA PRO A 573 -4.11 9.71 -2.41
C PRO A 573 -4.79 8.64 -3.25
N ALA A 574 -4.02 7.85 -4.01
CA ALA A 574 -4.55 6.77 -4.84
C ALA A 574 -5.30 5.70 -4.02
N THR A 575 -4.83 5.41 -2.82
CA THR A 575 -5.55 4.51 -1.91
C THR A 575 -6.83 5.14 -1.39
N GLY A 576 -6.80 6.43 -1.03
CA GLY A 576 -8.01 7.16 -0.67
C GLY A 576 -9.06 7.20 -1.79
N GLU A 577 -8.62 7.28 -3.06
CA GLU A 577 -9.52 7.16 -4.23
C GLU A 577 -10.18 5.79 -4.34
N VAL A 578 -9.47 4.71 -3.99
CA VAL A 578 -10.06 3.36 -3.93
C VAL A 578 -11.12 3.27 -2.85
N TRP A 579 -10.86 3.82 -1.65
CA TRP A 579 -11.80 3.81 -0.54
C TRP A 579 -13.12 4.50 -0.87
N VAL A 580 -13.06 5.71 -1.44
CA VAL A 580 -14.28 6.48 -1.77
C VAL A 580 -15.04 5.89 -2.96
N ALA A 581 -14.37 5.10 -3.81
CA ALA A 581 -15.00 4.39 -4.92
C ALA A 581 -15.64 3.06 -4.49
N SER A 582 -15.16 2.44 -3.40
CA SER A 582 -15.66 1.14 -2.93
C SER A 582 -16.92 1.23 -2.08
N SER A 583 -17.18 2.36 -1.43
CA SER A 583 -18.33 2.53 -0.53
C SER A 583 -18.91 3.94 -0.57
N GLU A 584 -20.21 4.02 -0.85
CA GLU A 584 -20.93 5.29 -0.83
C GLU A 584 -21.08 5.82 0.60
N GLY A 585 -20.63 7.06 0.82
CA GLY A 585 -20.76 7.75 2.11
C GLY A 585 -19.52 7.68 3.02
N HIS A 586 -18.52 6.88 2.66
CA HIS A 586 -17.18 6.98 3.23
C HIS A 586 -16.42 8.17 2.66
N ILE A 587 -15.68 8.85 3.53
CA ILE A 587 -14.89 10.04 3.20
C ILE A 587 -13.42 9.73 3.40
N SER A 588 -12.57 10.21 2.51
CA SER A 588 -11.12 10.12 2.69
C SER A 588 -10.62 11.26 3.60
N PRO A 589 -9.92 10.96 4.71
CA PRO A 589 -9.20 11.96 5.52
C PRO A 589 -7.93 12.50 4.83
N ASN A 590 -7.53 11.93 3.69
CA ASN A 590 -6.39 12.34 2.89
C ASN A 590 -6.77 13.51 1.95
N ASN A 591 -6.20 14.69 2.19
CA ASN A 591 -6.44 15.93 1.43
C ASN A 591 -5.93 15.89 -0.03
N GLY A 592 -5.19 14.86 -0.42
CA GLY A 592 -4.76 14.65 -1.81
C GLY A 592 -5.82 13.99 -2.69
N VAL A 593 -6.89 13.44 -2.10
CA VAL A 593 -7.99 12.82 -2.87
C VAL A 593 -8.87 13.89 -3.51
N SER A 594 -9.09 13.76 -4.82
CA SER A 594 -9.94 14.71 -5.55
C SER A 594 -11.41 14.59 -5.12
N LEU A 595 -12.10 15.73 -5.00
CA LEU A 595 -13.55 15.77 -4.79
C LEU A 595 -14.34 15.19 -5.98
N ASP A 596 -13.71 15.14 -7.16
CA ASP A 596 -14.30 14.53 -8.36
C ASP A 596 -14.37 13.00 -8.24
N SER A 597 -13.62 12.40 -7.30
CA SER A 597 -13.68 10.95 -7.02
C SER A 597 -15.00 10.54 -6.34
N TYR A 598 -15.74 11.49 -5.77
CA TYR A 598 -17.06 11.25 -5.17
C TYR A 598 -18.14 11.42 -6.24
N THR A 599 -18.74 10.32 -6.68
CA THR A 599 -19.85 10.33 -7.66
C THR A 599 -21.16 10.80 -7.02
N ASN A 600 -21.40 10.44 -5.76
CA ASN A 600 -22.55 10.87 -4.99
C ASN A 600 -22.39 12.35 -4.55
N PRO A 601 -23.31 13.26 -4.92
CA PRO A 601 -23.20 14.68 -4.59
C PRO A 601 -23.28 14.95 -3.08
N ILE A 602 -23.99 14.12 -2.30
CA ILE A 602 -24.02 14.23 -0.83
C ILE A 602 -22.65 13.87 -0.26
N ALA A 603 -22.09 12.72 -0.63
CA ALA A 603 -20.74 12.32 -0.21
C ALA A 603 -19.68 13.37 -0.58
N ARG A 604 -19.76 13.96 -1.78
CA ARG A 604 -18.86 15.05 -2.19
C ARG A 604 -18.99 16.29 -1.29
N ALA A 605 -20.21 16.68 -0.93
CA ALA A 605 -20.46 17.83 -0.06
C ALA A 605 -19.94 17.57 1.37
N VAL A 606 -20.16 16.36 1.90
CA VAL A 606 -19.64 15.95 3.22
C VAL A 606 -18.11 15.90 3.21
N ALA A 607 -17.49 15.38 2.14
CA ALA A 607 -16.04 15.38 1.97
C ALA A 607 -15.47 16.80 2.04
N GLN A 608 -16.03 17.72 1.26
CA GLN A 608 -15.62 19.12 1.27
C GLN A 608 -15.73 19.73 2.67
N GLN A 609 -16.78 19.39 3.43
CA GLN A 609 -16.98 19.90 4.79
C GLN A 609 -15.95 19.34 5.78
N ILE A 610 -15.71 18.03 5.77
CA ILE A 610 -14.70 17.39 6.64
C ILE A 610 -13.29 17.93 6.34
N LEU A 611 -12.95 18.16 5.08
CA LEU A 611 -11.63 18.67 4.68
C LEU A 611 -11.42 20.15 5.03
N THR A 612 -12.49 20.90 5.31
CA THR A 612 -12.41 22.35 5.59
C THR A 612 -12.79 22.75 7.01
N THR A 613 -13.39 21.86 7.79
CA THR A 613 -13.76 22.16 9.17
C THR A 613 -12.52 22.30 10.06
N SER A 614 -12.52 23.34 10.91
CA SER A 614 -11.53 23.50 11.98
C SER A 614 -11.82 22.62 13.19
N ASP A 615 -13.06 22.13 13.30
CA ASP A 615 -13.65 21.54 14.51
C ASP A 615 -14.31 20.19 14.21
N PHE A 616 -13.57 19.31 13.53
CA PHE A 616 -13.89 17.88 13.48
C PHE A 616 -13.56 17.25 14.83
N LEU A 617 -14.57 16.67 15.47
CA LEU A 617 -14.46 15.90 16.69
C LEU A 617 -14.71 14.45 16.36
N PHE A 618 -13.75 13.59 16.67
CA PHE A 618 -14.03 12.17 16.64
C PHE A 618 -15.09 11.84 17.70
N ASP A 619 -15.87 10.80 17.50
CA ASP A 619 -16.89 10.36 18.44
C ASP A 619 -16.31 10.18 19.85
N LEU A 620 -17.03 10.68 20.85
CA LEU A 620 -16.66 10.65 22.25
C LEU A 620 -16.52 9.21 22.70
N ASP A 621 -17.52 8.36 22.44
CA ASP A 621 -17.53 6.98 22.91
C ASP A 621 -16.35 6.15 22.35
N ASP A 622 -16.01 6.32 21.07
CA ASP A 622 -14.88 5.64 20.41
C ASP A 622 -13.52 6.07 20.96
N GLN A 623 -13.46 7.22 21.64
CA GLN A 623 -12.28 7.68 22.37
C GLN A 623 -12.22 7.18 23.81
N LEU A 624 -13.31 6.62 24.35
CA LEU A 624 -13.32 6.05 25.69
C LEU A 624 -12.57 4.71 25.73
N PRO A 625 -12.02 4.32 26.90
CA PRO A 625 -11.57 2.96 27.12
C PRO A 625 -12.74 1.96 26.96
N SER A 626 -12.50 0.75 26.46
CA SER A 626 -13.56 -0.25 26.17
C SER A 626 -14.54 -0.46 27.32
N GLY A 627 -14.03 -0.65 28.53
CA GLY A 627 -14.85 -0.89 29.72
C GLY A 627 -15.71 0.29 30.16
N LEU A 628 -15.46 1.49 29.62
CA LEU A 628 -16.29 2.68 29.80
C LEU A 628 -17.19 2.92 28.58
N GLN A 629 -16.72 2.63 27.37
CA GLN A 629 -17.49 2.74 26.13
C GLN A 629 -18.74 1.86 26.17
N THR A 630 -18.59 0.56 26.42
CA THR A 630 -19.75 -0.35 26.45
C THR A 630 -20.70 0.01 27.61
N TYR A 631 -20.14 0.47 28.73
CA TYR A 631 -20.94 0.93 29.87
C TYR A 631 -21.73 2.20 29.54
N PHE A 632 -21.18 3.09 28.73
CA PHE A 632 -21.85 4.29 28.27
C PHE A 632 -23.07 3.95 27.40
N TRP A 633 -22.93 2.99 26.49
CA TRP A 633 -24.05 2.48 25.68
C TRP A 633 -25.19 1.93 26.56
N GLU A 634 -24.85 1.09 27.54
CA GLU A 634 -25.80 0.55 28.51
C GLU A 634 -26.50 1.66 29.31
N GLN A 635 -25.75 2.68 29.73
CA GLN A 635 -26.28 3.81 30.50
C GLN A 635 -27.22 4.69 29.66
N LEU A 636 -26.96 4.88 28.36
CA LEU A 636 -27.89 5.59 27.46
C LEU A 636 -29.17 4.79 27.21
N MET A 637 -29.08 3.46 27.05
CA MET A 637 -30.27 2.62 26.99
C MET A 637 -31.09 2.67 28.28
N TYR A 638 -30.41 2.64 29.44
CA TYR A 638 -31.06 2.82 30.74
C TYR A 638 -31.77 4.18 30.83
N PHE A 639 -31.12 5.25 30.35
CA PHE A 639 -31.68 6.60 30.29
C PHE A 639 -32.94 6.66 29.43
N VAL A 640 -32.95 6.03 28.25
CA VAL A 640 -34.16 5.98 27.39
C VAL A 640 -35.34 5.37 28.12
N ALA A 641 -35.12 4.30 28.91
CA ALA A 641 -36.14 3.67 29.73
C ALA A 641 -36.53 4.46 31.01
N HIS A 642 -35.65 5.35 31.49
CA HIS A 642 -35.78 6.04 32.79
C HIS A 642 -35.32 7.50 32.68
N GLN A 643 -36.02 8.28 31.86
CA GLN A 643 -35.59 9.64 31.47
C GLN A 643 -35.58 10.63 32.64
N ASP A 644 -36.29 10.34 33.73
CA ASP A 644 -36.27 11.10 34.98
C ASP A 644 -35.01 10.83 35.85
N GLN A 645 -34.20 9.84 35.51
CA GLN A 645 -33.05 9.38 36.30
C GLN A 645 -31.68 9.83 35.76
N ILE A 646 -31.62 11.00 35.12
CA ILE A 646 -30.36 11.58 34.58
C ILE A 646 -29.23 11.59 35.62
N SER A 647 -29.52 11.97 36.87
CA SER A 647 -28.51 12.03 37.93
C SER A 647 -27.95 10.64 38.28
N VAL A 648 -28.77 9.59 38.23
CA VAL A 648 -28.35 8.21 38.48
C VAL A 648 -27.44 7.72 37.36
N VAL A 649 -27.82 7.98 36.11
CA VAL A 649 -27.05 7.61 34.91
C VAL A 649 -25.66 8.25 34.94
N LEU A 650 -25.59 9.57 35.18
CA LEU A 650 -24.32 10.29 35.19
C LEU A 650 -23.45 9.96 36.41
N GLN A 651 -24.07 9.68 37.57
CA GLN A 651 -23.33 9.23 38.75
C GLN A 651 -22.69 7.86 38.53
N ARG A 652 -23.42 6.92 37.91
CA ARG A 652 -22.90 5.60 37.52
C ARG A 652 -21.74 5.72 36.54
N MET A 653 -21.86 6.59 35.54
CA MET A 653 -20.78 6.89 34.60
C MET A 653 -19.53 7.42 35.31
N GLU A 654 -19.70 8.36 36.25
CA GLU A 654 -18.59 8.94 37.00
C GLU A 654 -17.88 7.91 37.91
N GLU A 655 -18.66 7.07 38.59
CA GLU A 655 -18.12 5.98 39.41
C GLU A 655 -17.28 5.03 38.55
N ARG A 656 -17.82 4.62 37.39
CA ARG A 656 -17.10 3.73 36.47
C ARG A 656 -15.84 4.36 35.88
N ALA A 657 -15.90 5.64 35.49
CA ALA A 657 -14.74 6.36 34.98
C ALA A 657 -13.62 6.46 36.04
N THR A 658 -13.99 6.75 37.29
CA THR A 658 -13.06 6.82 38.42
C THR A 658 -12.42 5.47 38.74
N GLU A 659 -13.19 4.38 38.70
CA GLU A 659 -12.67 3.02 38.88
C GLU A 659 -11.59 2.68 37.85
N LEU A 660 -11.80 3.06 36.59
CA LEU A 660 -10.89 2.75 35.49
C LEU A 660 -9.63 3.63 35.53
N GLN A 661 -9.72 4.89 35.99
CA GLN A 661 -8.53 5.75 36.20
C GLN A 661 -7.63 5.28 37.34
N GLY A 662 -8.19 4.65 38.39
CA GLY A 662 -7.45 4.21 39.58
C GLY A 662 -6.68 2.89 39.42
N SER A 663 -6.79 2.21 38.27
CA SER A 663 -6.23 0.87 38.05
C SER A 663 -4.92 0.93 37.25
N PRO A 664 -3.77 0.49 37.80
CA PRO A 664 -2.53 0.33 37.04
C PRO A 664 -2.49 -1.00 36.24
N TYR A 665 -3.65 -1.50 35.75
CA TYR A 665 -3.99 -2.86 35.23
C TYR A 665 -4.03 -3.95 36.32
N PRO A 666 -5.12 -4.75 36.46
CA PRO A 666 -5.59 -5.76 35.47
C PRO A 666 -7.13 -5.81 35.36
N ILE A 667 -7.75 -6.63 34.49
CA ILE A 667 -8.76 -7.69 34.82
C ILE A 667 -9.02 -8.57 33.57
N PHE A 668 -8.31 -9.69 33.46
CA PHE A 668 -8.99 -10.96 33.22
C PHE A 668 -9.65 -11.34 34.54
N LEU A 669 -10.93 -11.72 34.55
CA LEU A 669 -11.41 -12.94 35.20
C LEU A 669 -12.82 -13.30 34.68
N PRO A 670 -13.13 -14.61 34.59
CA PRO A 670 -14.17 -15.18 33.75
C PRO A 670 -15.53 -15.32 34.48
N ALA A 671 -16.56 -15.47 33.65
CA ALA A 671 -17.85 -16.13 33.87
C ALA A 671 -18.39 -16.18 35.31
N VAL A 672 -19.49 -15.45 35.52
CA VAL A 672 -20.43 -15.65 36.62
C VAL A 672 -20.82 -17.13 36.73
N ALA A 673 -20.39 -17.78 37.80
CA ALA A 673 -20.96 -19.04 38.24
C ALA A 673 -22.44 -18.80 38.59
N ARG A 674 -23.35 -19.36 37.78
CA ARG A 674 -24.75 -19.52 38.18
C ARG A 674 -24.80 -20.59 39.28
N SER A 675 -25.20 -20.18 40.48
CA SER A 675 -25.56 -21.09 41.55
C SER A 675 -26.80 -21.90 41.19
N SER A 676 -26.70 -23.22 41.38
CA SER A 676 -27.72 -23.99 42.10
C SER A 676 -27.06 -24.54 43.36
#